data_AF-A0A2T2URD0-F1
#
_entry.id   AF-A0A2T2URD0-F1
#
_cell.length_a   1.000
_cell.length_b   1.000
_cell.length_c   1.000
_cell.angle_alpha   90.00
_cell.angle_beta   90.00
_cell.angle_gamma   90.00
#
_symmetry.space_group_name_H-M   'P 1'
#
loop_
_entity.id
_entity.type
_entity.pdbx_description
1 polymer ?
#
loop_
_entity_poly.entity_id
_entity_poly.type
_entity_poly.pdbx_seq_one_letter_code
_entity_poly.pdbx_strand_id
1 'polypeptide(L)'
;MQGLRVWQEQSERSPALTRHVVGLTTRPRTTLEVHTLDGRALAWTGAQLPRDSGGISPSSIPRTTIVEENGRWALAAWVPVTRDGTVMGAVRVARMVRYQPPIQNRYVQAMSLEDRWRRDTGELVQVRWSTSPPEAPHRVLRGIDGAVLGYGAVDPPSADRLVARTASFYTDLLVAWLVGLLGWGLGLVVAWSLRLARREGLRRHQQARAAAAGRLVVVAGLAIGVRYAILLLDVPDRWIAPGSDLAPLFDPTYFASTLGGGIFRSIGDLLLTGLWAAGLAMALVYLARHYRPETDTLKALPETLRQYPAHTPNVAHFLGTLLGLAGGSLGSIMVLALVVRRAVLDSTLDFFSRTGLLPEPLVLGVLCGLFLLVAAGVLLGVGGTWIAIRRVLCHRPRTWPRGIGLVLGTVFLGGGVAALYLGTDLQVIVSLPYVLGILGGVGAMAVYGLLGGRGVGELLTLRHLLGGLFAVTVLLYPLLYAGMDAKRQEHMVDATRSFEQGQDPRVLYSIRQVLRSASEALAPPLRAEDQETRAQIDSIATRLVRRSLLSSLSTYEVRLSVLAPDGTISRQYTPDGRTEEESSDQAARAVFSALQPTYEQRPGPVVERLPREATVRAAGERRFQYAGLLGLPAATGSVDAWVLVRIEPQSLLPGTDFGVSRMLLPDGSFGDLYAELSLAEFRDGTLVRSVGRDFGRTRLQPAEQERLRTQSAFRQQETVRGRKYLTYYHRFGPNEGASSSTAAVRIPAILSFDHLYYLLRLTVAGLCVGLVVYLLGLYVRYRRG
;
A
#
# COMPACT_ATOMS: atom_id res chain seq x y z
N MET A 1 13.85 -47.04 -15.76
CA MET A 1 14.24 -48.39 -16.22
C MET A 1 14.00 -49.43 -15.13
N GLN A 2 14.90 -49.65 -14.16
CA GLN A 2 14.75 -50.68 -13.11
C GLN A 2 13.41 -50.62 -12.36
N GLY A 3 12.94 -49.42 -11.98
CA GLY A 3 11.65 -49.29 -11.30
C GLY A 3 10.41 -49.63 -12.15
N LEU A 4 10.46 -49.38 -13.46
CA LEU A 4 9.38 -49.76 -14.40
C LEU A 4 9.35 -51.28 -14.62
N ARG A 5 10.54 -51.91 -14.60
CA ARG A 5 10.68 -53.37 -14.67
C ARG A 5 10.02 -54.07 -13.48
N VAL A 6 10.30 -53.60 -12.26
CA VAL A 6 9.68 -54.13 -11.03
C VAL A 6 8.16 -54.03 -11.10
N TRP A 7 7.63 -52.90 -11.61
CA TRP A 7 6.19 -52.76 -11.83
C TRP A 7 5.64 -53.77 -12.83
N GLN A 8 6.32 -53.98 -13.96
CA GLN A 8 5.86 -54.90 -15.00
C GLN A 8 5.92 -56.38 -14.57
N GLU A 9 6.93 -56.76 -13.77
CA GLU A 9 7.14 -58.13 -13.31
C GLU A 9 6.31 -58.47 -12.06
N GLN A 10 6.10 -57.52 -11.15
CA GLN A 10 5.52 -57.77 -9.82
C GLN A 10 4.22 -56.99 -9.55
N SER A 11 3.84 -56.06 -10.43
CA SER A 11 2.74 -55.10 -10.20
C SER A 11 2.91 -54.26 -8.91
N GLU A 12 4.15 -54.13 -8.42
CA GLU A 12 4.48 -53.38 -7.21
C GLU A 12 5.28 -52.09 -7.53
N ARG A 13 5.02 -51.03 -6.76
CA ARG A 13 5.74 -49.75 -6.90
C ARG A 13 7.14 -49.89 -6.31
N SER A 14 8.17 -49.71 -7.13
CA SER A 14 9.56 -49.73 -6.68
C SER A 14 9.86 -48.58 -5.69
N PRO A 15 10.25 -48.88 -4.43
CA PRO A 15 10.62 -47.85 -3.45
C PRO A 15 11.85 -47.04 -3.85
N ALA A 16 12.75 -47.65 -4.62
CA ALA A 16 13.95 -47.00 -5.14
C ALA A 16 13.62 -45.95 -6.21
N LEU A 17 12.65 -46.23 -7.09
CA LEU A 17 12.17 -45.27 -8.09
C LEU A 17 11.56 -44.04 -7.43
N THR A 18 10.67 -44.26 -6.45
CA THR A 18 10.01 -43.16 -5.74
C THR A 18 11.04 -42.29 -5.01
N ARG A 19 11.98 -42.89 -4.28
CA ARG A 19 13.06 -42.14 -3.61
C ARG A 19 13.91 -41.33 -4.59
N HIS A 20 14.24 -41.91 -5.75
CA HIS A 20 15.03 -41.21 -6.76
C HIS A 20 14.26 -40.01 -7.34
N VAL A 21 13.01 -40.20 -7.75
CA VAL A 21 12.18 -39.14 -8.36
C VAL A 21 11.90 -38.01 -7.37
N VAL A 22 11.59 -38.33 -6.11
CA VAL A 22 11.37 -37.32 -5.06
C VAL A 22 12.66 -36.55 -4.73
N GLY A 23 13.82 -37.19 -4.84
CA GLY A 23 15.13 -36.55 -4.63
C GLY A 23 15.58 -35.59 -5.74
N LEU A 24 14.88 -35.53 -6.89
CA LEU A 24 15.22 -34.63 -7.98
C LEU A 24 14.74 -33.20 -7.69
N THR A 25 15.64 -32.24 -7.85
CA THR A 25 15.32 -30.82 -7.76
C THR A 25 14.63 -30.34 -9.04
N THR A 26 13.36 -29.96 -8.94
CA THR A 26 12.60 -29.39 -10.06
C THR A 26 12.58 -27.87 -9.95
N ARG A 27 12.59 -27.18 -11.11
CA ARG A 27 12.36 -25.73 -11.16
C ARG A 27 10.92 -25.41 -10.71
N PRO A 28 10.66 -24.21 -10.15
CA PRO A 28 9.30 -23.81 -9.80
C PRO A 28 8.33 -24.02 -10.96
N ARG A 29 7.15 -24.60 -10.69
CA ARG A 29 6.07 -24.84 -11.67
C ARG A 29 6.43 -25.85 -12.77
N THR A 30 7.43 -26.69 -12.50
CA THR A 30 7.79 -27.85 -13.32
C THR A 30 7.52 -29.11 -12.52
N THR A 31 7.00 -30.12 -13.18
CA THR A 31 6.65 -31.41 -12.58
C THR A 31 7.27 -32.51 -13.41
N LEU A 32 7.81 -33.50 -12.72
CA LEU A 32 8.32 -34.71 -13.34
C LEU A 32 7.48 -35.88 -12.85
N GLU A 33 6.90 -36.64 -13.78
CA GLU A 33 6.04 -37.78 -13.51
C GLU A 33 6.58 -38.99 -14.28
N VAL A 34 6.57 -40.17 -13.66
CA VAL A 34 6.93 -41.44 -14.31
C VAL A 34 5.66 -42.27 -14.45
N HIS A 35 5.32 -42.66 -15.68
CA HIS A 35 4.08 -43.37 -16.01
C HIS A 35 4.34 -44.76 -16.56
N THR A 36 3.39 -45.67 -16.28
CA THR A 36 3.24 -46.96 -16.97
C THR A 36 2.65 -46.76 -18.36
N LEU A 37 2.65 -47.80 -19.20
CA LEU A 37 1.96 -47.77 -20.51
C LEU A 37 0.46 -47.44 -20.39
N ASP A 38 -0.18 -47.91 -19.32
CA ASP A 38 -1.61 -47.64 -19.03
C ASP A 38 -1.88 -46.21 -18.51
N GLY A 39 -0.87 -45.33 -18.51
CA GLY A 39 -1.01 -43.94 -18.05
C GLY A 39 -0.96 -43.75 -16.53
N ARG A 40 -0.76 -44.82 -15.73
CA ARG A 40 -0.71 -44.71 -14.26
C ARG A 40 0.62 -44.10 -13.82
N ALA A 41 0.56 -43.02 -13.02
CA ALA A 41 1.75 -42.42 -12.43
C ALA A 41 2.30 -43.31 -11.29
N LEU A 42 3.55 -43.77 -11.44
CA LEU A 42 4.28 -44.57 -10.44
C LEU A 42 5.00 -43.71 -9.42
N ALA A 43 5.58 -42.59 -9.86
CA ALA A 43 6.28 -41.64 -9.02
C ALA A 43 6.18 -40.23 -9.64
N TRP A 44 6.14 -39.20 -8.81
CA TRP A 44 6.19 -37.82 -9.26
C TRP A 44 6.96 -36.92 -8.28
N THR A 45 7.44 -35.79 -8.78
CA THR A 45 7.95 -34.67 -7.98
C THR A 45 7.50 -33.34 -8.61
N GLY A 46 7.16 -32.36 -7.77
CA GLY A 46 6.65 -31.04 -8.20
C GLY A 46 5.13 -30.87 -8.02
N ALA A 47 4.57 -29.86 -8.68
CA ALA A 47 3.16 -29.49 -8.55
C ALA A 47 2.23 -30.42 -9.36
N GLN A 48 1.01 -30.68 -8.91
CA GLN A 48 0.07 -31.45 -9.71
C GLN A 48 -0.39 -30.63 -10.92
N LEU A 49 -0.03 -31.08 -12.12
CA LEU A 49 -0.34 -30.41 -13.38
C LEU A 49 -1.46 -31.13 -14.13
N PRO A 50 -2.17 -30.43 -15.04
CA PRO A 50 -3.22 -31.00 -15.88
C PRO A 50 -2.83 -32.34 -16.47
N ARG A 51 -3.73 -33.33 -16.50
CA ARG A 51 -3.45 -34.63 -17.12
C ARG A 51 -4.00 -34.68 -18.54
N ASP A 52 -3.22 -35.27 -19.44
CA ASP A 52 -3.66 -35.53 -20.80
C ASP A 52 -4.73 -36.62 -20.78
N SER A 53 -5.86 -36.40 -21.44
CA SER A 53 -6.93 -37.38 -21.59
C SER A 53 -6.61 -38.43 -22.65
N GLY A 54 -5.62 -38.15 -23.52
CA GLY A 54 -5.02 -39.14 -24.42
C GLY A 54 -4.03 -40.01 -23.66
N GLY A 55 -4.26 -41.33 -23.63
CA GLY A 55 -3.30 -42.30 -23.08
C GLY A 55 -1.91 -42.22 -23.73
N ILE A 56 -0.92 -42.88 -23.14
CA ILE A 56 0.44 -42.89 -23.67
C ILE A 56 0.45 -43.69 -24.97
N SER A 57 0.63 -42.98 -26.09
CA SER A 57 0.88 -43.64 -27.37
C SER A 57 2.23 -44.35 -27.30
N PRO A 58 2.34 -45.64 -27.68
CA PRO A 58 3.57 -46.43 -27.59
C PRO A 58 4.58 -46.04 -28.68
N SER A 59 4.87 -44.74 -28.84
CA SER A 59 5.91 -44.25 -29.74
C SER A 59 7.27 -44.30 -29.06
N SER A 60 8.31 -44.71 -29.80
CA SER A 60 9.72 -44.68 -29.35
C SER A 60 10.35 -43.28 -29.39
N ILE A 61 9.63 -42.29 -29.93
CA ILE A 61 10.11 -40.91 -30.11
C ILE A 61 9.57 -40.02 -28.98
N PRO A 62 10.36 -39.09 -28.44
CA PRO A 62 9.86 -38.07 -27.51
C PRO A 62 8.78 -37.20 -28.15
N ARG A 63 7.70 -36.94 -27.40
CA ARG A 63 6.55 -36.16 -27.87
C ARG A 63 6.35 -34.93 -26.99
N THR A 64 5.89 -33.84 -27.58
CA THR A 64 5.44 -32.67 -26.83
C THR A 64 3.97 -32.40 -27.07
N THR A 65 3.25 -32.02 -26.03
CA THR A 65 1.81 -31.77 -26.06
C THR A 65 1.45 -30.62 -25.12
N ILE A 66 0.34 -29.95 -25.40
CA ILE A 66 -0.23 -28.94 -24.52
C ILE A 66 -1.47 -29.52 -23.89
N VAL A 67 -1.48 -29.49 -22.56
CA VAL A 67 -2.58 -30.01 -21.76
C VAL A 67 -3.29 -28.84 -21.10
N GLU A 68 -4.59 -28.74 -21.34
CA GLU A 68 -5.46 -27.74 -20.74
C GLU A 68 -6.41 -28.39 -19.72
N GLU A 69 -6.44 -27.86 -18.50
CA GLU A 69 -7.43 -28.23 -17.49
C GLU A 69 -7.74 -27.04 -16.59
N ASN A 70 -9.01 -26.65 -16.48
CA ASN A 70 -9.50 -25.63 -15.54
C ASN A 70 -8.70 -24.30 -15.58
N GLY A 71 -8.44 -23.75 -16.77
CA GLY A 71 -7.69 -22.50 -16.93
C GLY A 71 -6.18 -22.63 -16.63
N ARG A 72 -5.65 -23.86 -16.62
CA ARG A 72 -4.21 -24.16 -16.56
C ARG A 72 -3.80 -24.79 -17.88
N TRP A 73 -2.80 -24.20 -18.53
CA TRP A 73 -2.14 -24.78 -19.69
C TRP A 73 -0.74 -25.20 -19.29
N ALA A 74 -0.41 -26.47 -19.53
CA ALA A 74 0.91 -27.03 -19.29
C ALA A 74 1.50 -27.57 -20.59
N LEU A 75 2.73 -27.18 -20.89
CA LEU A 75 3.54 -27.82 -21.91
C LEU A 75 4.12 -29.09 -21.30
N ALA A 76 3.74 -30.25 -21.82
CA ALA A 76 4.21 -31.55 -21.38
C ALA A 76 5.11 -32.17 -22.45
N ALA A 77 6.32 -32.54 -22.04
CA ALA A 77 7.24 -33.36 -22.83
C ALA A 77 7.21 -34.80 -22.30
N TRP A 78 6.91 -35.75 -23.17
CA TRP A 78 6.90 -37.17 -22.90
C TRP A 78 8.14 -37.79 -23.52
N VAL A 79 8.89 -38.53 -22.70
CA VAL A 79 10.08 -39.28 -23.14
C VAL A 79 9.80 -40.76 -22.87
N PRO A 80 9.69 -41.60 -23.91
CA PRO A 80 9.48 -43.03 -23.72
C PRO A 80 10.72 -43.67 -23.08
N VAL A 81 10.49 -44.63 -22.20
CA VAL A 81 11.56 -45.44 -21.59
C VAL A 81 11.56 -46.78 -22.28
N THR A 82 12.56 -47.02 -23.15
CA THR A 82 12.65 -48.23 -23.97
C THR A 82 13.72 -49.19 -23.48
N ARG A 83 13.47 -50.49 -23.63
CA ARG A 83 14.43 -51.57 -23.44
C ARG A 83 14.33 -52.53 -24.62
N ASP A 84 15.45 -52.85 -25.26
CA ASP A 84 15.50 -53.79 -26.39
C ASP A 84 14.47 -53.46 -27.49
N GLY A 85 14.22 -52.17 -27.73
CA GLY A 85 13.22 -51.67 -28.70
C GLY A 85 11.77 -51.65 -28.20
N THR A 86 11.48 -52.23 -27.04
CA THR A 86 10.13 -52.23 -26.43
C THR A 86 9.95 -51.07 -25.45
N VAL A 87 8.83 -50.35 -25.53
CA VAL A 87 8.50 -49.24 -24.62
C VAL A 87 7.98 -49.82 -23.30
N MET A 88 8.66 -49.56 -22.19
CA MET A 88 8.27 -50.03 -20.85
C MET A 88 7.36 -49.04 -20.11
N GLY A 89 7.35 -47.77 -20.53
CA GLY A 89 6.62 -46.67 -19.91
C GLY A 89 7.14 -45.32 -20.42
N ALA A 90 6.81 -44.23 -19.73
CA ALA A 90 7.25 -42.90 -20.13
C ALA A 90 7.58 -42.01 -18.92
N VAL A 91 8.51 -41.07 -19.13
CA VAL A 91 8.75 -39.95 -18.21
C VAL A 91 8.11 -38.71 -18.81
N ARG A 92 7.26 -38.04 -18.03
CA ARG A 92 6.61 -36.80 -18.39
C ARG A 92 7.27 -35.66 -17.62
N VAL A 93 7.73 -34.64 -18.34
CA VAL A 93 8.15 -33.36 -17.76
C VAL A 93 7.14 -32.31 -18.20
N ALA A 94 6.37 -31.80 -17.27
CA ALA A 94 5.34 -30.80 -17.53
C ALA A 94 5.72 -29.46 -16.90
N ARG A 95 5.51 -28.37 -17.65
CA ARG A 95 5.74 -27.00 -17.18
C ARG A 95 4.52 -26.15 -17.46
N MET A 96 4.04 -25.44 -16.45
CA MET A 96 2.92 -24.53 -16.60
C MET A 96 3.32 -23.34 -17.48
N VAL A 97 2.59 -23.12 -18.58
CA VAL A 97 2.81 -22.03 -19.54
C VAL A 97 1.77 -20.93 -19.42
N ARG A 98 0.54 -21.27 -19.00
CA ARG A 98 -0.49 -20.29 -18.67
C ARG A 98 -1.29 -20.77 -17.47
N TYR A 99 -1.62 -19.85 -16.58
CA TYR A 99 -2.48 -20.07 -15.43
C TYR A 99 -3.38 -18.86 -15.24
N GLN A 100 -4.67 -19.09 -15.38
CA GLN A 100 -5.71 -18.10 -15.17
C GLN A 100 -6.54 -18.55 -13.97
N PRO A 101 -6.12 -18.19 -12.74
CA PRO A 101 -6.89 -18.54 -11.56
C PRO A 101 -8.25 -17.82 -11.58
N PRO A 102 -9.29 -18.41 -10.98
CA PRO A 102 -10.60 -17.76 -10.86
C PRO A 102 -10.54 -16.50 -9.97
N ILE A 103 -9.50 -16.35 -9.15
CA ILE A 103 -9.30 -15.25 -8.22
C ILE A 103 -7.82 -14.86 -8.26
N GLN A 104 -7.54 -13.55 -8.35
CA GLN A 104 -6.18 -13.02 -8.33
C GLN A 104 -5.95 -12.22 -7.05
N ASN A 105 -4.85 -12.51 -6.34
CA ASN A 105 -4.40 -11.78 -5.15
C ASN A 105 -2.90 -11.97 -4.92
N ARG A 106 -2.39 -11.45 -3.80
CA ARG A 106 -0.99 -11.50 -3.40
C ARG A 106 -0.44 -12.93 -3.25
N TYR A 107 -1.32 -13.92 -3.08
CA TYR A 107 -0.96 -15.33 -2.92
C TYR A 107 -1.12 -16.13 -4.22
N VAL A 108 -2.04 -15.74 -5.10
CA VAL A 108 -2.39 -16.44 -6.34
C VAL A 108 -2.45 -15.44 -7.49
N GLN A 109 -1.39 -15.43 -8.32
CA GLN A 109 -1.30 -14.53 -9.47
C GLN A 109 -1.52 -15.28 -10.78
N ALA A 110 -2.17 -14.61 -11.73
CA ALA A 110 -2.22 -15.09 -13.10
C ALA A 110 -0.82 -15.12 -13.72
N MET A 111 -0.62 -16.04 -14.64
CA MET A 111 0.62 -16.15 -15.40
C MET A 111 0.27 -16.49 -16.83
N SER A 112 0.94 -15.85 -17.78
CA SER A 112 0.96 -16.32 -19.15
C SER A 112 2.39 -16.25 -19.70
N LEU A 113 2.68 -17.13 -20.66
CA LEU A 113 3.90 -17.07 -21.46
C LEU A 113 3.91 -15.79 -22.31
N GLU A 114 2.74 -15.35 -22.77
CA GLU A 114 2.51 -14.10 -23.51
C GLU A 114 3.00 -12.90 -22.71
N ASP A 115 2.61 -12.76 -21.44
CA ASP A 115 3.03 -11.66 -20.56
C ASP A 115 4.53 -11.66 -20.28
N ARG A 116 5.17 -12.85 -20.32
CA ARG A 116 6.63 -12.95 -20.21
C ARG A 116 7.30 -12.44 -21.49
N TRP A 117 6.90 -12.97 -22.64
CA TRP A 117 7.45 -12.55 -23.92
C TRP A 117 7.17 -11.08 -24.22
N ARG A 118 6.00 -10.56 -23.85
CA ARG A 118 5.66 -9.13 -23.94
C ARG A 118 6.58 -8.25 -23.10
N ARG A 119 6.96 -8.69 -21.90
CA ARG A 119 7.93 -7.98 -21.07
C ARG A 119 9.34 -8.03 -21.64
N ASP A 120 9.75 -9.20 -22.13
CA ASP A 120 11.11 -9.41 -22.66
C ASP A 120 11.32 -8.70 -24.01
N THR A 121 10.31 -8.68 -24.87
CA THR A 121 10.37 -8.07 -26.22
C THR A 121 9.87 -6.62 -26.26
N GLY A 122 9.05 -6.21 -25.29
CA GLY A 122 8.37 -4.92 -25.31
C GLY A 122 7.24 -4.82 -26.34
N GLU A 123 6.86 -5.92 -26.99
CA GLU A 123 5.84 -5.98 -28.04
C GLU A 123 4.63 -6.85 -27.64
N LEU A 124 3.48 -6.63 -28.27
CA LEU A 124 2.29 -7.45 -28.02
C LEU A 124 2.46 -8.82 -28.69
N VAL A 125 2.85 -9.80 -27.90
CA VAL A 125 2.96 -11.20 -28.32
C VAL A 125 1.69 -11.94 -27.94
N GLN A 126 0.97 -12.47 -28.93
CA GLN A 126 -0.20 -13.32 -28.74
C GLN A 126 0.18 -14.78 -29.05
N VAL A 127 -0.19 -15.72 -28.17
CA VAL A 127 0.08 -17.15 -28.38
C VAL A 127 -1.23 -17.90 -28.47
N ARG A 128 -1.56 -18.32 -29.68
CA ARG A 128 -2.72 -19.16 -29.94
C ARG A 128 -2.31 -20.61 -29.91
N TRP A 129 -2.78 -21.35 -28.91
CA TRP A 129 -2.60 -22.81 -28.80
C TRP A 129 -3.61 -23.59 -29.66
N SER A 130 -4.07 -23.00 -30.77
CA SER A 130 -5.01 -23.60 -31.73
C SER A 130 -4.28 -24.32 -32.86
N THR A 131 -4.98 -25.25 -33.51
CA THR A 131 -4.49 -25.93 -34.72
C THR A 131 -4.55 -25.06 -35.97
N SER A 132 -5.42 -24.04 -35.99
CA SER A 132 -5.57 -23.12 -37.12
C SER A 132 -4.63 -21.91 -37.01
N PRO A 133 -3.94 -21.52 -38.11
CA PRO A 133 -3.03 -20.38 -38.13
C PRO A 133 -3.80 -19.06 -38.05
N PRO A 134 -3.28 -18.04 -37.33
CA PRO A 134 -3.84 -16.69 -37.36
C PRO A 134 -3.51 -15.97 -38.68
N GLU A 135 -4.36 -15.01 -39.07
CA GLU A 135 -4.17 -14.18 -40.28
C GLU A 135 -2.94 -13.27 -40.20
N ALA A 136 -2.57 -12.84 -38.99
CA ALA A 136 -1.38 -12.04 -38.73
C ALA A 136 -0.06 -12.82 -38.99
N PRO A 137 1.05 -12.13 -39.29
CA PRO A 137 2.36 -12.77 -39.40
C PRO A 137 2.68 -13.56 -38.14
N HIS A 138 2.90 -14.86 -38.31
CA HIS A 138 3.00 -15.81 -37.21
C HIS A 138 4.18 -16.75 -37.37
N ARG A 139 4.63 -17.29 -36.24
CA ARG A 139 5.64 -18.34 -36.16
C ARG A 139 5.03 -19.57 -35.53
N VAL A 140 5.18 -20.71 -36.22
CA VAL A 140 4.67 -21.99 -35.74
C VAL A 140 5.51 -22.46 -34.55
N LEU A 141 4.84 -22.75 -33.44
CA LEU A 141 5.43 -23.42 -32.28
C LEU A 141 5.38 -24.93 -32.55
N ARG A 142 6.54 -25.52 -32.83
CA ARG A 142 6.67 -26.94 -33.14
C ARG A 142 7.17 -27.72 -31.93
N GLY A 143 6.61 -28.91 -31.78
CA GLY A 143 7.08 -29.92 -30.85
C GLY A 143 8.38 -30.59 -31.30
N ILE A 144 8.98 -31.38 -30.40
CA ILE A 144 10.16 -32.20 -30.71
C ILE A 144 9.84 -33.25 -31.80
N ASP A 145 8.60 -33.72 -31.81
CA ASP A 145 8.01 -34.63 -32.78
C ASP A 145 7.57 -33.94 -34.08
N GLY A 146 7.81 -32.63 -34.22
CA GLY A 146 7.39 -31.83 -35.39
C GLY A 146 5.91 -31.44 -35.39
N ALA A 147 5.12 -31.93 -34.43
CA ALA A 147 3.72 -31.58 -34.27
C ALA A 147 3.53 -30.08 -34.01
N VAL A 148 2.47 -29.49 -34.57
CA VAL A 148 2.12 -28.09 -34.32
C VAL A 148 1.47 -27.98 -32.95
N LEU A 149 2.13 -27.29 -32.03
CA LEU A 149 1.62 -27.01 -30.68
C LEU A 149 0.78 -25.73 -30.63
N GLY A 150 1.01 -24.82 -31.59
CA GLY A 150 0.30 -23.56 -31.70
C GLY A 150 1.05 -22.56 -32.57
N TYR A 151 0.61 -21.31 -32.52
CA TYR A 151 1.16 -20.20 -33.29
C TYR A 151 1.42 -19.01 -32.36
N GLY A 152 2.65 -18.50 -32.40
CA GLY A 152 2.98 -17.20 -31.82
C GLY A 152 2.84 -16.13 -32.90
N ALA A 153 1.95 -15.17 -32.71
CA ALA A 153 1.84 -13.98 -33.53
C ALA A 153 2.38 -12.78 -32.76
N VAL A 154 3.11 -11.92 -33.45
CA VAL A 154 3.50 -10.61 -32.93
C VAL A 154 2.72 -9.60 -33.72
N ASP A 155 1.81 -8.88 -33.07
CA ASP A 155 1.14 -7.77 -33.73
C ASP A 155 2.16 -6.65 -33.90
N PRO A 156 2.56 -6.29 -35.13
CA PRO A 156 3.49 -5.19 -35.33
C PRO A 156 2.85 -3.91 -34.76
N PRO A 157 3.61 -3.06 -34.05
CA PRO A 157 3.08 -1.79 -33.56
C PRO A 157 2.58 -0.96 -34.76
N SER A 158 1.41 -0.34 -34.62
CA SER A 158 0.92 0.59 -35.64
C SER A 158 1.95 1.69 -35.90
N ALA A 159 1.95 2.26 -37.11
CA ALA A 159 2.83 3.39 -37.44
C ALA A 159 2.71 4.52 -36.39
N ASP A 160 1.49 4.81 -35.93
CA ASP A 160 1.22 5.79 -34.88
C ASP A 160 1.90 5.45 -33.55
N ARG A 161 1.92 4.16 -33.15
CA ARG A 161 2.64 3.72 -31.95
C ARG A 161 4.15 3.85 -32.10
N LEU A 162 4.70 3.59 -33.28
CA LEU A 162 6.13 3.77 -33.55
C LEU A 162 6.52 5.25 -33.50
N VAL A 163 5.71 6.12 -34.11
CA VAL A 163 5.90 7.59 -34.02
C VAL A 163 5.79 8.05 -32.58
N ALA A 164 4.77 7.61 -31.84
CA ALA A 164 4.58 7.98 -30.43
C ALA A 164 5.73 7.49 -29.54
N ARG A 165 6.22 6.25 -29.74
CA ARG A 165 7.38 5.70 -29.00
C ARG A 165 8.67 6.46 -29.32
N THR A 166 8.86 6.82 -30.59
CA THR A 166 10.04 7.59 -31.01
C THR A 166 9.98 9.02 -30.44
N ALA A 167 8.81 9.65 -30.49
CA ALA A 167 8.57 10.95 -29.90
C ALA A 167 8.76 10.94 -28.37
N SER A 168 8.26 9.90 -27.68
CA SER A 168 8.45 9.76 -26.23
C SER A 168 9.93 9.61 -25.90
N PHE A 169 10.68 8.79 -26.64
CA PHE A 169 12.13 8.63 -26.48
C PHE A 169 12.88 9.96 -26.63
N TYR A 170 12.62 10.74 -27.68
CA TYR A 170 13.26 12.05 -27.85
C TYR A 170 12.84 13.04 -26.76
N THR A 171 11.58 12.98 -26.31
CA THR A 171 11.11 13.81 -25.19
C THR A 171 11.83 13.43 -23.90
N ASP A 172 11.99 12.13 -23.61
CA ASP A 172 12.72 11.63 -22.44
C ASP A 172 14.19 12.07 -22.47
N LEU A 173 14.82 12.03 -23.65
CA LEU A 173 16.18 12.51 -23.86
C LEU A 173 16.30 14.02 -23.64
N LEU A 174 15.37 14.82 -24.18
CA LEU A 174 15.33 16.27 -23.95
C LEU A 174 15.14 16.60 -22.47
N VAL A 175 14.25 15.88 -21.78
CA VAL A 175 14.04 16.04 -20.34
C VAL A 175 15.31 15.67 -19.57
N ALA A 176 16.03 14.62 -19.96
CA ALA A 176 17.31 14.26 -19.35
C ALA A 176 18.35 15.39 -19.49
N TRP A 177 18.46 15.99 -20.69
CA TRP A 177 19.34 17.15 -20.90
C TRP A 177 18.91 18.37 -20.08
N LEU A 178 17.61 18.65 -19.99
CA LEU A 178 17.07 19.76 -19.21
C LEU A 178 17.34 19.57 -17.71
N VAL A 179 17.10 18.38 -17.16
CA VAL A 179 17.42 18.04 -15.76
C VAL A 179 18.93 18.13 -15.52
N GLY A 180 19.74 17.65 -16.46
CA GLY A 180 21.20 17.80 -16.43
C GLY A 180 21.65 19.27 -16.39
N LEU A 181 21.05 20.12 -17.23
CA LEU A 181 21.30 21.56 -17.27
C LEU A 181 20.89 22.25 -15.95
N LEU A 182 19.71 21.93 -15.42
CA LEU A 182 19.23 22.45 -14.13
C LEU A 182 20.16 22.04 -12.98
N GLY A 183 20.57 20.78 -12.94
CA GLY A 183 21.53 20.26 -11.96
C GLY A 183 22.90 20.93 -12.07
N TRP A 184 23.40 21.10 -13.29
CA TRP A 184 24.66 21.80 -13.56
C TRP A 184 24.60 23.28 -13.14
N GLY A 185 23.53 23.99 -13.50
CA GLY A 185 23.28 25.37 -13.10
C GLY A 185 23.21 25.53 -11.58
N LEU A 186 22.47 24.66 -10.89
CA LEU A 186 22.44 24.63 -9.43
C LEU A 186 23.82 24.36 -8.84
N GLY A 187 24.58 23.41 -9.42
CA GLY A 187 25.96 23.12 -9.01
C GLY A 187 26.89 24.33 -9.12
N LEU A 188 26.77 25.13 -10.19
CA LEU A 188 27.52 26.38 -10.37
C LEU A 188 27.17 27.41 -9.30
N VAL A 189 25.87 27.60 -9.01
CA VAL A 189 25.38 28.55 -7.99
C VAL A 189 25.81 28.12 -6.59
N VAL A 190 25.78 26.82 -6.29
CA VAL A 190 26.31 26.25 -5.04
C VAL A 190 27.83 26.44 -4.95
N ALA A 191 28.58 26.19 -6.02
CA ALA A 191 30.02 26.42 -6.05
C ALA A 191 30.36 27.91 -5.88
N TRP A 192 29.56 28.81 -6.43
CA TRP A 192 29.69 30.26 -6.27
C TRP A 192 29.40 30.73 -4.84
N SER A 193 28.40 30.16 -4.16
CA SER A 193 28.10 30.45 -2.76
C SER A 193 29.18 29.90 -1.83
N LEU A 194 29.64 28.67 -2.06
CA LEU A 194 30.70 28.03 -1.30
C LEU A 194 32.05 28.73 -1.47
N ARG A 195 32.37 29.26 -2.66
CA ARG A 195 33.58 30.06 -2.88
C ARG A 195 33.65 31.29 -1.99
N LEU A 196 32.52 31.96 -1.75
CA LEU A 196 32.46 33.04 -0.77
C LEU A 196 32.60 32.50 0.64
N ALA A 197 31.82 31.46 0.98
CA ALA A 197 31.79 30.86 2.31
C ALA A 197 33.16 30.32 2.80
N ARG A 198 34.04 29.94 1.87
CA ARG A 198 35.41 29.47 2.18
C ARG A 198 36.41 30.58 2.46
N ARG A 199 36.10 31.86 2.20
CA ARG A 199 37.05 32.97 2.44
C ARG A 199 37.16 33.25 3.94
N GLU A 200 38.40 33.20 4.46
CA GLU A 200 38.69 33.41 5.89
C GLU A 200 38.23 34.78 6.43
N GLY A 201 38.11 35.79 5.55
CA GLY A 201 37.63 37.14 5.89
C GLY A 201 36.15 37.26 6.31
N LEU A 202 35.35 36.19 6.17
CA LEU A 202 33.94 36.17 6.60
C LEU A 202 33.78 36.42 8.09
N ARG A 203 34.74 36.01 8.92
CA ARG A 203 34.72 36.28 10.36
C ARG A 203 34.98 37.75 10.69
N ARG A 204 35.55 38.57 9.81
CA ARG A 204 35.88 39.98 10.12
C ARG A 204 34.84 40.99 9.64
N HIS A 205 34.23 40.79 8.46
CA HIS A 205 33.35 41.81 7.86
C HIS A 205 31.85 41.45 7.90
N GLN A 206 31.01 42.36 8.42
CA GLN A 206 29.56 42.15 8.48
C GLN A 206 28.91 42.08 7.08
N GLN A 207 29.35 42.92 6.14
CA GLN A 207 28.84 42.94 4.76
C GLN A 207 29.09 41.61 4.03
N ALA A 208 30.25 40.98 4.23
CA ALA A 208 30.57 39.67 3.65
C ALA A 208 29.63 38.55 4.16
N ARG A 209 29.22 38.63 5.42
CA ARG A 209 28.25 37.70 6.03
C ARG A 209 26.83 37.93 5.52
N ALA A 210 26.40 39.20 5.41
CA ALA A 210 25.12 39.53 4.81
C ALA A 210 25.03 39.06 3.36
N ALA A 211 26.11 39.26 2.58
CA ALA A 211 26.23 38.73 1.23
C ALA A 211 26.16 37.19 1.22
N ALA A 212 26.90 36.48 2.08
CA ALA A 212 26.85 35.02 2.14
C ALA A 212 25.48 34.47 2.53
N ALA A 213 24.77 35.11 3.47
CA ALA A 213 23.39 34.77 3.82
C ALA A 213 22.44 35.02 2.63
N GLY A 214 22.58 36.15 1.94
CA GLY A 214 21.80 36.44 0.74
C GLY A 214 22.04 35.41 -0.37
N ARG A 215 23.31 35.01 -0.60
CA ARG A 215 23.64 33.93 -1.55
C ARG A 215 23.03 32.59 -1.17
N LEU A 216 23.00 32.25 0.12
CA LEU A 216 22.38 31.01 0.58
C LEU A 216 20.86 31.03 0.37
N VAL A 217 20.20 32.17 0.57
CA VAL A 217 18.77 32.34 0.25
C VAL A 217 18.52 32.15 -1.26
N VAL A 218 19.37 32.73 -2.12
CA VAL A 218 19.30 32.51 -3.58
C VAL A 218 19.49 31.03 -3.93
N VAL A 219 20.49 30.37 -3.34
CA VAL A 219 20.73 28.93 -3.54
C VAL A 219 19.52 28.12 -3.09
N ALA A 220 18.95 28.42 -1.92
CA ALA A 220 17.78 27.71 -1.39
C ALA A 220 16.54 27.92 -2.28
N GLY A 221 16.28 29.15 -2.72
CA GLY A 221 15.19 29.45 -3.64
C GLY A 221 15.34 28.73 -4.99
N LEU A 222 16.55 28.73 -5.56
CA LEU A 222 16.83 28.03 -6.82
C LEU A 222 16.78 26.51 -6.63
N ALA A 223 17.25 25.99 -5.50
CA ALA A 223 17.15 24.56 -5.17
C ALA A 223 15.70 24.09 -5.07
N ILE A 224 14.84 24.86 -4.39
CA ILE A 224 13.40 24.59 -4.29
C ILE A 224 12.77 24.68 -5.70
N GLY A 225 13.08 25.73 -6.47
CA GLY A 225 12.58 25.90 -7.83
C GLY A 225 12.98 24.74 -8.76
N VAL A 226 14.24 24.31 -8.72
CA VAL A 226 14.74 23.13 -9.47
C VAL A 226 14.01 21.87 -9.02
N ARG A 227 13.76 21.67 -7.72
CA ARG A 227 12.99 20.52 -7.24
C ARG A 227 11.57 20.50 -7.81
N TYR A 228 10.87 21.63 -7.83
CA TYR A 228 9.54 21.72 -8.44
C TYR A 228 9.57 21.59 -9.96
N ALA A 229 10.60 22.10 -10.64
CA ALA A 229 10.77 21.91 -12.08
C ALA A 229 10.97 20.42 -12.42
N ILE A 230 11.76 19.69 -11.63
CA ILE A 230 11.95 18.24 -11.79
C ILE A 230 10.63 17.47 -11.60
N LEU A 231 9.80 17.90 -10.64
CA LEU A 231 8.45 17.33 -10.43
C LEU A 231 7.53 17.58 -11.62
N LEU A 232 7.52 18.79 -12.17
CA LEU A 232 6.71 19.14 -13.34
C LEU A 232 7.11 18.36 -14.61
N LEU A 233 8.33 17.84 -14.64
CA LEU A 233 8.84 16.99 -15.72
C LEU A 233 8.58 15.49 -15.47
N ASP A 234 7.88 15.14 -14.38
CA ASP A 234 7.61 13.78 -13.91
C ASP A 234 8.89 12.94 -13.71
N VAL A 235 10.00 13.56 -13.29
CA VAL A 235 11.27 12.85 -13.04
C VAL A 235 11.41 12.55 -11.54
N PRO A 236 11.75 11.30 -11.15
CA PRO A 236 12.29 10.22 -11.99
C PRO A 236 11.28 9.24 -12.58
N ASP A 237 9.98 9.36 -12.27
CA ASP A 237 8.94 8.40 -12.69
C ASP A 237 8.98 8.11 -14.21
N ARG A 238 9.20 9.15 -15.03
CA ARG A 238 9.38 9.08 -16.48
C ARG A 238 10.44 8.09 -16.96
N TRP A 239 11.52 7.87 -16.19
CA TRP A 239 12.64 7.01 -16.58
C TRP A 239 12.58 5.62 -15.95
N ILE A 240 11.62 5.38 -15.08
CA ILE A 240 11.51 4.12 -14.35
C ILE A 240 10.66 3.16 -15.18
N ALA A 241 11.29 2.06 -15.62
CA ALA A 241 10.59 1.05 -16.39
C ALA A 241 9.47 0.40 -15.55
N PRO A 242 8.27 0.18 -16.11
CA PRO A 242 7.19 -0.54 -15.44
C PRO A 242 7.65 -1.91 -14.98
N GLY A 243 7.52 -2.19 -13.68
CA GLY A 243 7.93 -3.47 -13.08
C GLY A 243 9.40 -3.57 -12.66
N SER A 244 10.17 -2.48 -12.73
CA SER A 244 11.47 -2.41 -12.03
C SER A 244 11.27 -2.38 -10.51
N ASP A 245 12.28 -2.83 -9.75
CA ASP A 245 12.22 -2.87 -8.28
C ASP A 245 12.05 -1.47 -7.64
N LEU A 246 12.31 -0.40 -8.40
CA LEU A 246 12.15 0.99 -7.97
C LEU A 246 10.76 1.58 -8.32
N ALA A 247 10.02 0.99 -9.26
CA ALA A 247 8.69 1.49 -9.64
C ALA A 247 7.73 1.63 -8.45
N PRO A 248 7.69 0.70 -7.47
CA PRO A 248 6.82 0.84 -6.30
C PRO A 248 7.12 2.07 -5.41
N LEU A 249 8.34 2.64 -5.47
CA LEU A 249 8.67 3.85 -4.69
C LEU A 249 8.01 5.10 -5.26
N PHE A 250 7.82 5.16 -6.57
CA PHE A 250 7.26 6.33 -7.27
C PHE A 250 5.78 6.17 -7.65
N ASP A 251 5.21 4.99 -7.40
CA ASP A 251 3.79 4.73 -7.60
C ASP A 251 2.93 5.47 -6.55
N PRO A 252 2.03 6.38 -6.97
CA PRO A 252 1.16 7.13 -6.07
C PRO A 252 0.15 6.23 -5.32
N THR A 253 -0.07 5.00 -5.75
CA THR A 253 -1.01 4.06 -5.12
C THR A 253 -0.61 3.72 -3.67
N TYR A 254 0.68 3.73 -3.36
CA TYR A 254 1.18 3.40 -2.01
C TYR A 254 1.20 4.61 -1.05
N PHE A 255 1.27 5.81 -1.60
CA PHE A 255 1.42 7.05 -0.87
C PHE A 255 0.94 8.20 -1.75
N ALA A 256 -0.20 8.81 -1.45
CA ALA A 256 -0.77 9.89 -2.27
C ALA A 256 -1.06 11.13 -1.42
N SER A 257 -0.02 11.88 -1.04
CA SER A 257 -0.23 13.14 -0.32
C SER A 257 -0.35 14.32 -1.29
N THR A 258 -1.40 15.13 -1.11
CA THR A 258 -1.60 16.40 -1.83
C THR A 258 -0.76 17.54 -1.28
N LEU A 259 -0.02 17.30 -0.19
CA LEU A 259 0.74 18.32 0.52
C LEU A 259 1.92 18.81 -0.32
N GLY A 260 2.09 20.13 -0.40
CA GLY A 260 3.25 20.76 -1.04
C GLY A 260 3.30 20.61 -2.56
N GLY A 261 2.14 20.51 -3.23
CA GLY A 261 2.09 20.55 -4.71
C GLY A 261 2.77 19.39 -5.40
N GLY A 262 2.82 18.21 -4.76
CA GLY A 262 3.37 16.98 -5.34
C GLY A 262 4.76 16.57 -4.84
N ILE A 263 5.41 17.36 -3.98
CA ILE A 263 6.70 16.99 -3.34
C ILE A 263 6.62 15.75 -2.43
N PHE A 264 5.39 15.32 -2.11
CA PHE A 264 5.04 14.13 -1.33
C PHE A 264 4.01 13.25 -2.09
N ARG A 265 4.04 13.27 -3.43
CA ARG A 265 3.13 12.46 -4.26
C ARG A 265 3.43 10.97 -4.20
N SER A 266 4.65 10.59 -3.87
CA SER A 266 5.12 9.20 -3.78
C SER A 266 6.14 9.03 -2.64
N ILE A 267 6.48 7.79 -2.31
CA ILE A 267 7.50 7.48 -1.28
C ILE A 267 8.89 7.98 -1.72
N GLY A 268 9.20 7.80 -3.00
CA GLY A 268 10.41 8.31 -3.63
C GLY A 268 10.49 9.84 -3.58
N ASP A 269 9.38 10.53 -3.80
CA ASP A 269 9.32 11.99 -3.66
C ASP A 269 9.56 12.46 -2.24
N LEU A 270 9.01 11.77 -1.24
CA LEU A 270 9.28 12.04 0.17
C LEU A 270 10.78 11.88 0.51
N LEU A 271 11.41 10.80 0.03
CA LEU A 271 12.84 10.54 0.21
C LEU A 271 13.69 11.63 -0.45
N LEU A 272 13.41 11.99 -1.70
CA LEU A 272 14.11 13.04 -2.42
C LEU A 272 13.95 14.38 -1.70
N THR A 273 12.72 14.76 -1.33
CA THR A 273 12.46 16.00 -0.59
C THR A 273 13.21 16.03 0.75
N GLY A 274 13.27 14.91 1.47
CA GLY A 274 14.10 14.76 2.67
C GLY A 274 15.59 14.97 2.41
N LEU A 275 16.13 14.43 1.32
CA LEU A 275 17.53 14.59 0.94
C LEU A 275 17.87 16.05 0.58
N TRP A 276 17.00 16.71 -0.19
CA TRP A 276 17.13 18.13 -0.53
C TRP A 276 17.08 19.02 0.72
N ALA A 277 16.12 18.76 1.62
CA ALA A 277 16.01 19.48 2.88
C ALA A 277 17.25 19.29 3.77
N ALA A 278 17.76 18.06 3.88
CA ALA A 278 18.99 17.77 4.63
C ALA A 278 20.21 18.48 4.02
N GLY A 279 20.35 18.50 2.70
CA GLY A 279 21.41 19.23 2.00
C GLY A 279 21.38 20.74 2.27
N LEU A 280 20.20 21.36 2.20
CA LEU A 280 20.02 22.78 2.52
C LEU A 280 20.28 23.08 4.01
N ALA A 281 19.82 22.20 4.90
CA ALA A 281 20.08 22.33 6.33
C ALA A 281 21.58 22.25 6.65
N MET A 282 22.30 21.35 6.00
CA MET A 282 23.76 21.24 6.13
C MET A 282 24.47 22.49 5.59
N ALA A 283 24.02 23.06 4.48
CA ALA A 283 24.55 24.32 3.95
C ALA A 283 24.31 25.49 4.93
N LEU A 284 23.13 25.56 5.55
CA LEU A 284 22.82 26.57 6.57
C LEU A 284 23.71 26.40 7.80
N VAL A 285 23.87 25.19 8.32
CA VAL A 285 24.74 24.92 9.48
C VAL A 285 26.19 25.27 9.15
N TYR A 286 26.66 24.94 7.94
CA TYR A 286 28.00 25.31 7.47
C TYR A 286 28.20 26.83 7.48
N LEU A 287 27.23 27.61 7.01
CA LEU A 287 27.26 29.07 7.09
C LEU A 287 27.18 29.56 8.54
N ALA A 288 26.24 29.02 9.32
CA ALA A 288 25.96 29.42 10.70
C ALA A 288 27.16 29.23 11.64
N ARG A 289 28.07 28.29 11.35
CA ARG A 289 29.36 28.15 12.06
C ARG A 289 30.18 29.44 12.08
N HIS A 290 30.05 30.32 11.09
CA HIS A 290 30.74 31.62 11.05
C HIS A 290 30.06 32.70 11.91
N TYR A 291 28.90 32.41 12.49
CA TYR A 291 28.13 33.28 13.38
C TYR A 291 28.24 32.86 14.84
N ARG A 292 28.78 31.66 15.10
CA ARG A 292 28.95 31.10 16.44
C ARG A 292 30.00 31.89 17.25
N PRO A 293 29.69 32.32 18.49
CA PRO A 293 30.70 32.65 19.48
C PRO A 293 31.35 31.36 19.99
N GLU A 294 32.67 31.25 19.91
CA GLU A 294 33.43 30.09 20.39
C GLU A 294 33.74 30.25 21.89
N THR A 295 33.49 29.21 22.68
CA THR A 295 33.76 29.18 24.14
C THR A 295 34.27 27.82 24.57
N ASP A 296 35.27 27.77 25.45
CA ASP A 296 35.89 26.49 25.85
C ASP A 296 35.12 25.76 26.96
N THR A 297 34.28 26.46 27.74
CA THR A 297 33.52 25.87 28.85
C THR A 297 32.10 26.44 28.99
N LEU A 298 31.18 25.63 29.54
CA LEU A 298 29.80 26.06 29.83
C LEU A 298 29.73 27.22 30.82
N LYS A 299 30.66 27.29 31.77
CA LYS A 299 30.74 28.37 32.77
C LYS A 299 31.17 29.70 32.14
N ALA A 300 32.04 29.66 31.12
CA ALA A 300 32.50 30.85 30.40
C ALA A 300 31.49 31.37 29.35
N LEU A 301 30.47 30.58 28.99
CA LEU A 301 29.47 30.94 27.98
C LEU A 301 28.72 32.25 28.31
N PRO A 302 28.11 32.44 29.51
CA PRO A 302 27.45 33.70 29.84
C PRO A 302 28.41 34.90 29.88
N GLU A 303 29.67 34.71 30.27
CA GLU A 303 30.67 35.78 30.29
C GLU A 303 31.06 36.21 28.88
N THR A 304 31.27 35.24 27.98
CA THR A 304 31.61 35.48 26.57
C THR A 304 30.46 36.19 25.83
N LEU A 305 29.22 35.79 26.11
CA LEU A 305 28.03 36.44 25.53
C LEU A 305 27.87 37.89 26.04
N ARG A 306 28.31 38.19 27.27
CA ARG A 306 28.25 39.54 27.86
C ARG A 306 29.33 40.48 27.31
N GLN A 307 30.47 39.95 26.88
CA GLN A 307 31.60 40.72 26.33
C GLN A 307 31.40 41.15 24.87
N TYR A 308 30.38 40.63 24.18
CA TYR A 308 30.11 40.96 22.78
C TYR A 308 29.61 42.41 22.60
N PRO A 309 30.28 43.26 21.80
CA PRO A 309 29.91 44.66 21.66
C PRO A 309 28.65 44.87 20.81
N ALA A 310 27.74 45.74 21.28
CA ALA A 310 26.52 46.15 20.57
C ALA A 310 26.86 47.19 19.49
N HIS A 311 26.89 46.76 18.23
CA HIS A 311 27.27 47.59 17.09
C HIS A 311 26.12 48.50 16.62
N THR A 312 24.86 48.06 16.70
CA THR A 312 23.68 48.79 16.19
C THR A 312 22.44 48.56 17.08
N PRO A 313 22.28 49.29 18.20
CA PRO A 313 21.17 49.06 19.13
C PRO A 313 19.82 49.42 18.51
N ASN A 314 18.89 48.46 18.43
CA ASN A 314 17.53 48.69 17.95
C ASN A 314 16.54 47.72 18.61
N VAL A 315 15.66 48.25 19.46
CA VAL A 315 14.66 47.48 20.23
C VAL A 315 13.68 46.73 19.31
N ALA A 316 13.25 47.35 18.22
CA ALA A 316 12.31 46.75 17.28
C ALA A 316 12.94 45.54 16.55
N HIS A 317 14.21 45.64 16.15
CA HIS A 317 14.92 44.51 15.54
C HIS A 317 15.20 43.40 16.54
N PHE A 318 15.50 43.75 17.80
CA PHE A 318 15.66 42.78 18.88
C PHE A 318 14.38 41.97 19.12
N LEU A 319 13.25 42.65 19.37
CA LEU A 319 11.95 42.02 19.55
C LEU A 319 11.51 41.27 18.28
N GLY A 320 11.71 41.84 17.10
CA GLY A 320 11.41 41.20 15.82
C GLY A 320 12.19 39.91 15.61
N THR A 321 13.46 39.85 16.01
CA THR A 321 14.23 38.59 15.93
C THR A 321 13.75 37.53 16.90
N LEU A 322 13.31 37.91 18.11
CA LEU A 322 12.74 36.97 19.10
C LEU A 322 11.37 36.47 18.66
N LEU A 323 10.51 37.35 18.18
CA LEU A 323 9.19 36.99 17.64
C LEU A 323 9.33 36.10 16.40
N GLY A 324 10.26 36.43 15.50
CA GLY A 324 10.58 35.62 14.34
C GLY A 324 11.15 34.24 14.70
N LEU A 325 11.96 34.14 15.76
CA LEU A 325 12.46 32.85 16.27
C LEU A 325 11.34 32.03 16.91
N ALA A 326 10.48 32.64 17.73
CA ALA A 326 9.32 32.00 18.33
C ALA A 326 8.35 31.47 17.26
N GLY A 327 7.88 32.35 16.37
CA GLY A 327 6.97 32.00 15.29
C GLY A 327 7.57 31.03 14.28
N GLY A 328 8.84 31.22 13.90
CA GLY A 328 9.54 30.32 12.98
C GLY A 328 9.78 28.93 13.56
N SER A 329 10.11 28.82 14.85
CA SER A 329 10.29 27.52 15.52
C SER A 329 8.98 26.76 15.67
N LEU A 330 7.91 27.41 16.15
CA LEU A 330 6.57 26.80 16.24
C LEU A 330 6.01 26.44 14.87
N GLY A 331 6.14 27.33 13.89
CA GLY A 331 5.73 27.09 12.51
C GLY A 331 6.48 25.90 11.89
N SER A 332 7.79 25.78 12.14
CA SER A 332 8.58 24.64 11.65
C SER A 332 8.16 23.32 12.31
N ILE A 333 7.88 23.33 13.62
CA ILE A 333 7.37 22.15 14.35
C ILE A 333 5.99 21.76 13.81
N MET A 334 5.13 22.74 13.56
CA MET A 334 3.80 22.53 12.98
C MET A 334 3.89 21.89 11.60
N VAL A 335 4.67 22.46 10.69
CA VAL A 335 4.87 21.93 9.33
C VAL A 335 5.41 20.50 9.40
N LEU A 336 6.41 20.24 10.25
CA LEU A 336 6.97 18.91 10.43
C LEU A 336 5.92 17.90 10.94
N ALA A 337 5.12 18.29 11.94
CA ALA A 337 4.05 17.45 12.47
C ALA A 337 2.97 17.17 11.44
N LEU A 338 2.59 18.17 10.63
CA LEU A 338 1.62 18.03 9.55
C LEU A 338 2.12 17.08 8.46
N VAL A 339 3.40 17.19 8.06
CA VAL A 339 4.03 16.30 7.09
C VAL A 339 4.07 14.87 7.61
N VAL A 340 4.51 14.64 8.87
CA VAL A 340 4.55 13.28 9.46
C VAL A 340 3.14 12.70 9.57
N ARG A 341 2.16 13.48 10.05
CA ARG A 341 0.77 13.05 10.19
C ARG A 341 0.17 12.67 8.84
N ARG A 342 0.34 13.51 7.82
CA ARG A 342 -0.13 13.26 6.45
C ARG A 342 0.57 12.07 5.81
N ALA A 343 1.87 11.92 6.04
CA ALA A 343 2.62 10.76 5.54
C ALA A 343 2.07 9.42 6.08
N VAL A 344 1.51 9.41 7.29
CA VAL A 344 0.87 8.20 7.83
C VAL A 344 -0.56 8.03 7.31
N LEU A 345 -1.37 9.10 7.34
CA LEU A 345 -2.78 9.08 6.94
C LEU A 345 -2.97 8.81 5.45
N ASP A 346 -2.20 9.47 4.60
CA ASP A 346 -2.33 9.38 3.13
C ASP A 346 -1.61 8.15 2.55
N SER A 347 -0.94 7.35 3.39
CA SER A 347 -0.29 6.10 2.97
C SER A 347 -1.24 4.92 3.07
N THR A 348 -1.17 3.99 2.11
CA THR A 348 -1.88 2.71 2.18
C THR A 348 -1.08 1.62 2.90
N LEU A 349 0.15 1.93 3.34
CA LEU A 349 1.04 0.99 4.02
C LEU A 349 0.59 0.69 5.46
N ASP A 350 0.85 -0.55 5.87
CA ASP A 350 0.62 -1.01 7.24
C ASP A 350 1.90 -0.88 8.09
N PHE A 351 1.98 0.22 8.83
CA PHE A 351 3.05 0.49 9.78
C PHE A 351 3.00 -0.42 11.03
N PHE A 352 1.86 -1.07 11.32
CA PHE A 352 1.63 -1.95 12.48
C PHE A 352 1.91 -3.43 12.21
N SER A 353 2.18 -3.79 10.96
CA SER A 353 2.45 -5.16 10.56
C SER A 353 3.62 -5.75 11.37
N ARG A 354 3.34 -6.81 12.15
CA ARG A 354 4.36 -7.58 12.90
C ARG A 354 5.09 -8.57 11.97
N THR A 355 5.50 -8.11 10.80
CA THR A 355 6.02 -8.96 9.70
C THR A 355 7.52 -9.24 9.77
N GLY A 356 8.22 -8.76 10.82
CA GLY A 356 9.64 -9.04 11.05
C GLY A 356 10.37 -7.88 11.70
N LEU A 357 11.63 -8.08 12.10
CA LEU A 357 12.46 -7.01 12.69
C LEU A 357 12.76 -5.89 11.69
N LEU A 358 12.93 -6.24 10.41
CA LEU A 358 13.11 -5.25 9.33
C LEU A 358 11.74 -4.71 8.87
N PRO A 359 11.60 -3.38 8.70
CA PRO A 359 10.46 -2.82 7.98
C PRO A 359 10.40 -3.35 6.55
N GLU A 360 9.20 -3.46 6.00
CA GLU A 360 9.03 -3.71 4.57
C GLU A 360 9.75 -2.60 3.77
N PRO A 361 10.31 -2.88 2.57
CA PRO A 361 11.14 -1.92 1.84
C PRO A 361 10.46 -0.56 1.60
N LEU A 362 9.15 -0.56 1.34
CA LEU A 362 8.36 0.66 1.15
C LEU A 362 8.22 1.46 2.45
N VAL A 363 7.91 0.78 3.57
CA VAL A 363 7.84 1.39 4.89
C VAL A 363 9.22 1.95 5.29
N LEU A 364 10.29 1.21 5.02
CA LEU A 364 11.66 1.66 5.25
C LEU A 364 11.95 2.97 4.48
N GLY A 365 11.52 3.06 3.22
CA GLY A 365 11.63 4.28 2.42
C GLY A 365 10.93 5.49 3.06
N VAL A 366 9.68 5.31 3.52
CA VAL A 366 8.93 6.38 4.22
C VAL A 366 9.66 6.79 5.51
N LEU A 367 10.07 5.83 6.34
CA LEU A 367 10.77 6.10 7.60
C LEU A 367 12.10 6.84 7.38
N CYS A 368 12.88 6.45 6.35
CA CYS A 368 14.11 7.14 5.96
C CYS A 368 13.84 8.58 5.52
N GLY A 369 12.79 8.82 4.72
CA GLY A 369 12.41 10.16 4.28
C GLY A 369 11.98 11.07 5.44
N LEU A 370 11.14 10.55 6.34
CA LEU A 370 10.74 11.27 7.56
C LEU A 370 11.93 11.52 8.50
N PHE A 371 12.82 10.56 8.66
CA PHE A 371 14.04 10.71 9.46
C PHE A 371 14.93 11.83 8.91
N LEU A 372 15.13 11.89 7.59
CA LEU A 372 15.89 12.97 6.93
C LEU A 372 15.23 14.35 7.14
N LEU A 373 13.90 14.43 7.07
CA LEU A 373 13.17 15.68 7.32
C LEU A 373 13.29 16.16 8.77
N VAL A 374 13.18 15.27 9.76
CA VAL A 374 13.38 15.62 11.17
C VAL A 374 14.82 16.04 11.41
N ALA A 375 15.79 15.29 10.88
CA ALA A 375 17.21 15.65 10.97
C ALA A 375 17.48 17.03 10.33
N ALA A 376 16.90 17.31 9.16
CA ALA A 376 16.97 18.62 8.52
C ALA A 376 16.35 19.72 9.40
N GLY A 377 15.17 19.48 9.98
CA GLY A 377 14.52 20.42 10.90
C GLY A 377 15.36 20.73 12.14
N VAL A 378 15.98 19.72 12.76
CA VAL A 378 16.90 19.90 13.90
C VAL A 378 18.13 20.71 13.48
N LEU A 379 18.74 20.41 12.33
CA LEU A 379 19.90 21.14 11.82
C LEU A 379 19.55 22.60 11.48
N LEU A 380 18.40 22.84 10.86
CA LEU A 380 17.87 24.19 10.61
C LEU A 380 17.63 24.96 11.91
N GLY A 381 17.06 24.30 12.92
CA GLY A 381 16.86 24.87 14.25
C GLY A 381 18.18 25.26 14.92
N VAL A 382 19.18 24.38 14.90
CA VAL A 382 20.52 24.64 15.46
C VAL A 382 21.21 25.80 14.72
N GLY A 383 21.26 25.75 13.39
CA GLY A 383 21.87 26.80 12.57
C GLY A 383 21.17 28.15 12.72
N GLY A 384 19.83 28.14 12.72
CA GLY A 384 18.99 29.32 12.95
C GLY A 384 19.22 29.92 14.34
N THR A 385 19.36 29.09 15.37
CA THR A 385 19.65 29.53 16.74
C THR A 385 20.99 30.25 16.83
N TRP A 386 22.06 29.73 16.20
CA TRP A 386 23.36 30.42 16.17
C TRP A 386 23.29 31.79 15.48
N ILE A 387 22.57 31.88 14.36
CA ILE A 387 22.36 33.16 13.64
C ILE A 387 21.54 34.13 14.49
N ALA A 388 20.48 33.64 15.14
CA ALA A 388 19.59 34.42 15.99
C ALA A 388 20.31 34.95 17.24
N ILE A 389 21.06 34.12 17.95
CA ILE A 389 21.89 34.52 19.11
C ILE A 389 22.77 35.71 18.72
N ARG A 390 23.46 35.63 17.58
CA ARG A 390 24.31 36.73 17.13
C ARG A 390 23.51 37.99 16.79
N ARG A 391 22.37 37.88 16.09
CA ARG A 391 21.53 39.04 15.78
C ARG A 391 21.01 39.71 17.04
N VAL A 392 20.55 38.93 18.02
CA VAL A 392 20.07 39.40 19.32
C VAL A 392 21.19 40.14 20.07
N LEU A 393 22.42 39.63 20.06
CA LEU A 393 23.58 40.29 20.65
C LEU A 393 23.97 41.59 19.94
N CYS A 394 23.90 41.64 18.60
CA CYS A 394 24.26 42.83 17.82
C CYS A 394 23.23 43.98 17.96
N HIS A 395 21.93 43.66 18.06
CA HIS A 395 20.84 44.64 18.14
C HIS A 395 20.44 45.02 19.57
N ARG A 396 21.15 44.47 20.56
CA ARG A 396 20.89 44.73 21.97
C ARG A 396 20.88 46.24 22.29
N PRO A 397 19.84 46.75 22.98
CA PRO A 397 19.81 48.15 23.41
C PRO A 397 20.97 48.47 24.36
N ARG A 398 21.69 49.57 24.11
CA ARG A 398 22.85 49.99 24.92
C ARG A 398 22.49 50.35 26.36
N THR A 399 21.25 50.76 26.60
CA THR A 399 20.72 51.15 27.92
C THR A 399 20.46 49.96 28.85
N TRP A 400 20.53 48.72 28.36
CA TRP A 400 20.18 47.54 29.15
C TRP A 400 21.41 46.96 29.87
N PRO A 401 21.35 46.73 31.20
CA PRO A 401 22.42 46.11 31.98
C PRO A 401 22.87 44.79 31.37
N ARG A 402 24.18 44.49 31.39
CA ARG A 402 24.84 43.41 30.63
C ARG A 402 24.22 42.00 30.84
N GLY A 403 23.50 41.74 31.94
CA GLY A 403 22.75 40.49 32.16
C GLY A 403 21.26 40.49 31.77
N ILE A 404 20.59 41.66 31.78
CA ILE A 404 19.12 41.75 31.65
C ILE A 404 18.63 41.37 30.25
N GLY A 405 19.37 41.70 29.19
CA GLY A 405 18.97 41.37 27.82
C GLY A 405 18.88 39.87 27.52
N LEU A 406 19.68 39.03 28.21
CA LEU A 406 19.58 37.58 28.10
C LEU A 406 18.35 37.05 28.83
N VAL A 407 18.09 37.54 30.05
CA VAL A 407 16.93 37.16 30.85
C VAL A 407 15.63 37.59 30.18
N LEU A 408 15.54 38.87 29.75
CA LEU A 408 14.40 39.34 28.95
C LEU A 408 14.28 38.55 27.66
N GLY A 409 15.37 38.28 26.95
CA GLY A 409 15.35 37.48 25.72
C GLY A 409 14.74 36.08 25.93
N THR A 410 15.12 35.40 27.02
CA THR A 410 14.56 34.09 27.37
C THR A 410 13.08 34.17 27.79
N VAL A 411 12.71 35.20 28.55
CA VAL A 411 11.32 35.41 29.00
C VAL A 411 10.41 35.76 27.82
N PHE A 412 10.84 36.65 26.93
CA PHE A 412 10.08 37.02 25.73
C PHE A 412 9.99 35.87 24.74
N LEU A 413 11.05 35.07 24.57
CA LEU A 413 10.99 33.88 23.72
C LEU A 413 10.04 32.82 24.30
N GLY A 414 10.18 32.49 25.58
CA GLY A 414 9.33 31.51 26.26
C GLY A 414 7.87 31.96 26.33
N GLY A 415 7.64 33.21 26.71
CA GLY A 415 6.31 33.83 26.72
C GLY A 415 5.69 33.92 25.33
N GLY A 416 6.47 34.28 24.31
CA GLY A 416 6.02 34.30 22.91
C GLY A 416 5.64 32.92 22.39
N VAL A 417 6.44 31.89 22.68
CA VAL A 417 6.12 30.50 22.35
C VAL A 417 4.85 30.04 23.07
N ALA A 418 4.73 30.32 24.38
CA ALA A 418 3.54 29.97 25.16
C ALA A 418 2.29 30.68 24.64
N ALA A 419 2.36 31.98 24.38
CA ALA A 419 1.25 32.78 23.85
C ALA A 419 0.80 32.30 22.46
N LEU A 420 1.74 32.00 21.56
CA LEU A 420 1.43 31.45 20.24
C LEU A 420 0.86 30.04 20.32
N TYR A 421 1.38 29.18 21.21
CA TYR A 421 0.88 27.82 21.37
C TYR A 421 -0.52 27.76 22.01
N LEU A 422 -0.80 28.63 22.99
CA LEU A 422 -2.12 28.72 23.63
C LEU A 422 -3.13 29.49 22.78
N GLY A 423 -2.68 30.49 22.02
CA GLY A 423 -3.53 31.32 21.17
C GLY A 423 -3.86 30.72 19.80
N THR A 424 -3.37 29.52 19.50
CA THR A 424 -3.68 28.79 18.26
C THR A 424 -4.13 27.36 18.57
N ASP A 425 -4.87 26.74 17.66
CA ASP A 425 -5.32 25.33 17.78
C ASP A 425 -4.17 24.30 17.57
N LEU A 426 -2.93 24.70 17.84
CA LEU A 426 -1.74 23.84 17.77
C LEU A 426 -1.86 22.58 18.62
N GLN A 427 -2.60 22.66 19.72
CA GLN A 427 -2.83 21.58 20.68
C GLN A 427 -3.54 20.36 20.07
N VAL A 428 -4.29 20.57 18.99
CA VAL A 428 -4.99 19.50 18.25
C VAL A 428 -4.02 18.63 17.47
N ILE A 429 -2.85 19.15 17.11
CA ILE A 429 -1.88 18.49 16.22
C ILE A 429 -0.64 18.04 17.00
N VAL A 430 -0.15 18.86 17.94
CA VAL A 430 1.11 18.64 18.65
C VAL A 430 0.92 18.87 20.14
N SER A 431 1.39 17.94 20.96
CA SER A 431 1.30 18.06 22.43
C SER A 431 2.37 19.01 22.99
N LEU A 432 2.03 19.73 24.07
CA LEU A 432 2.95 20.68 24.72
C LEU A 432 4.27 20.01 25.17
N PRO A 433 4.27 18.80 25.77
CA PRO A 433 5.51 18.12 26.14
C PRO A 433 6.43 17.88 24.93
N TYR A 434 5.85 17.61 23.76
CA TYR A 434 6.61 17.41 22.53
C TYR A 434 7.27 18.70 22.04
N VAL A 435 6.54 19.82 22.03
CA VAL A 435 7.06 21.14 21.66
C VAL A 435 8.23 21.53 22.56
N LEU A 436 8.05 21.39 23.89
CA LEU A 436 9.10 21.67 24.86
C LEU A 436 10.31 20.73 24.69
N GLY A 437 10.07 19.45 24.41
CA GLY A 437 11.11 18.46 24.13
C GLY A 437 11.95 18.81 22.90
N ILE A 438 11.32 19.19 21.78
CA ILE A 438 12.06 19.65 20.59
C ILE A 438 12.84 20.92 20.89
N LEU A 439 12.18 21.96 21.41
CA LEU A 439 12.83 23.26 21.63
C LEU A 439 13.99 23.12 22.61
N GLY A 440 13.80 22.36 23.69
CA GLY A 440 14.85 22.02 24.65
C GLY A 440 15.98 21.20 24.02
N GLY A 441 15.66 20.19 23.21
CA GLY A 441 16.64 19.36 22.52
C GLY A 441 17.46 20.13 21.48
N VAL A 442 16.80 20.92 20.63
CA VAL A 442 17.47 21.81 19.65
C VAL A 442 18.30 22.86 20.36
N GLY A 443 17.80 23.46 21.44
CA GLY A 443 18.52 24.41 22.27
C GLY A 443 19.77 23.78 22.92
N ALA A 444 19.63 22.59 23.51
CA ALA A 444 20.75 21.85 24.10
C ALA A 444 21.81 21.47 23.05
N MET A 445 21.40 21.03 21.87
CA MET A 445 22.31 20.74 20.75
C MET A 445 22.99 22.00 20.23
N ALA A 446 22.27 23.11 20.16
CA ALA A 446 22.83 24.41 19.77
C ALA A 446 23.88 24.87 20.79
N VAL A 447 23.61 24.75 22.10
CA VAL A 447 24.55 25.09 23.20
C VAL A 447 25.73 24.13 23.24
N TYR A 448 25.51 22.83 23.08
CA TYR A 448 26.60 21.85 22.96
C TYR A 448 27.51 22.19 21.79
N GLY A 449 26.92 22.57 20.67
CA GLY A 449 27.62 23.08 19.51
C GLY A 449 28.18 24.49 19.67
N LEU A 450 28.09 25.16 20.82
CA LEU A 450 28.83 26.38 21.18
C LEU A 450 30.13 26.10 21.98
N LEU A 451 30.25 24.90 22.57
CA LEU A 451 31.44 24.46 23.32
C LEU A 451 32.57 23.97 22.38
N GLY A 452 33.79 24.47 22.58
CA GLY A 452 34.88 24.57 21.60
C GLY A 452 35.42 23.29 20.92
N GLY A 453 36.15 23.52 19.82
CA GLY A 453 37.32 22.74 19.38
C GLY A 453 37.16 21.58 18.40
N ARG A 454 35.98 21.00 18.20
CA ARG A 454 35.89 19.73 17.43
C ARG A 454 35.76 19.95 15.93
N GLY A 455 36.75 19.47 15.18
CA GLY A 455 36.72 19.45 13.73
C GLY A 455 35.49 18.67 13.21
N VAL A 456 34.98 19.06 12.03
CA VAL A 456 33.82 18.41 11.38
C VAL A 456 34.00 16.87 11.27
N GLY A 457 35.24 16.38 11.21
CA GLY A 457 35.56 14.96 11.18
C GLY A 457 35.20 14.18 12.46
N GLU A 458 35.24 14.82 13.64
CA GLU A 458 34.90 14.17 14.91
C GLU A 458 33.39 13.99 15.09
N LEU A 459 32.59 14.93 14.58
CA LEU A 459 31.12 14.83 14.58
C LEU A 459 30.60 13.70 13.67
N LEU A 460 31.39 13.32 12.66
CA LEU A 460 31.06 12.23 11.74
C LEU A 460 31.55 10.86 12.24
N THR A 461 32.04 10.76 13.47
CA THR A 461 32.42 9.48 14.09
C THR A 461 31.17 8.66 14.43
N LEU A 462 31.32 7.33 14.45
CA LEU A 462 30.21 6.41 14.74
C LEU A 462 29.50 6.77 16.06
N ARG A 463 30.27 7.14 17.10
CA ARG A 463 29.74 7.52 18.42
C ARG A 463 28.77 8.70 18.36
N HIS A 464 29.12 9.78 17.66
CA HIS A 464 28.30 10.99 17.58
C HIS A 464 27.13 10.81 16.60
N LEU A 465 27.33 10.06 15.51
CA LEU A 465 26.25 9.72 14.57
C LEU A 465 25.18 8.84 15.23
N LEU A 466 25.59 7.84 16.03
CA LEU A 466 24.65 7.02 16.80
C LEU A 466 23.87 7.87 17.81
N GLY A 467 24.53 8.74 18.56
CA GLY A 467 23.86 9.65 19.50
C GLY A 467 22.84 10.57 18.83
N GLY A 468 23.22 11.17 17.69
CA GLY A 468 22.33 12.00 16.87
C GLY A 468 21.15 11.21 16.31
N LEU A 469 21.40 9.97 15.86
CA LEU A 469 20.37 9.07 15.36
C LEU A 469 19.35 8.73 16.44
N PHE A 470 19.79 8.33 17.63
CA PHE A 470 18.89 8.07 18.76
C PHE A 470 18.06 9.31 19.12
N ALA A 471 18.68 10.50 19.14
CA ALA A 471 17.94 11.74 19.40
C ALA A 471 16.85 12.00 18.35
N VAL A 472 17.16 11.86 17.06
CA VAL A 472 16.19 12.04 15.96
C VAL A 472 15.09 10.98 16.04
N THR A 473 15.41 9.72 16.34
CA THR A 473 14.42 8.65 16.51
C THR A 473 13.46 8.96 17.65
N VAL A 474 13.95 9.40 18.81
CA VAL A 474 13.12 9.77 19.97
C VAL A 474 12.23 10.98 19.65
N LEU A 475 12.68 11.90 18.80
CA LEU A 475 11.88 13.04 18.33
C LEU A 475 10.84 12.64 17.27
N LEU A 476 11.15 11.72 16.38
CA LEU A 476 10.25 11.33 15.30
C LEU A 476 9.14 10.38 15.79
N TYR A 477 9.45 9.50 16.75
CA TYR A 477 8.53 8.47 17.21
C TYR A 477 7.18 9.00 17.74
N PRO A 478 7.10 10.04 18.59
CA PRO A 478 5.83 10.57 19.07
C PRO A 478 4.93 11.12 17.96
N LEU A 479 5.50 11.77 16.93
CA LEU A 479 4.73 12.27 15.78
C LEU A 479 4.20 11.11 14.94
N LEU A 480 5.05 10.12 14.68
CA LEU A 480 4.65 8.93 13.95
C LEU A 480 3.53 8.21 14.70
N TYR A 481 3.67 8.04 16.02
CA TYR A 481 2.66 7.45 16.88
C TYR A 481 1.33 8.22 16.85
N ALA A 482 1.36 9.55 16.95
CA ALA A 482 0.15 10.36 16.87
C ALA A 482 -0.56 10.23 15.52
N GLY A 483 0.20 10.24 14.41
CA GLY A 483 -0.36 10.00 13.07
C GLY A 483 -0.94 8.59 12.91
N MET A 484 -0.25 7.58 13.45
CA MET A 484 -0.69 6.19 13.44
C MET A 484 -1.95 5.96 14.29
N ASP A 485 -2.04 6.57 15.47
CA ASP A 485 -3.22 6.49 16.32
C ASP A 485 -4.41 7.20 15.67
N ALA A 486 -4.19 8.37 15.06
CA ALA A 486 -5.23 9.07 14.28
C ALA A 486 -5.74 8.22 13.11
N LYS A 487 -4.83 7.59 12.34
CA LYS A 487 -5.19 6.67 11.25
C LYS A 487 -6.05 5.51 11.75
N ARG A 488 -5.66 4.89 12.87
CA ARG A 488 -6.44 3.80 13.48
C ARG A 488 -7.82 4.27 13.92
N GLN A 489 -7.93 5.45 14.52
CA GLN A 489 -9.21 6.02 14.93
C GLN A 489 -10.12 6.32 13.73
N GLU A 490 -9.57 6.87 12.64
CA GLU A 490 -10.31 7.12 11.39
C GLU A 490 -10.79 5.81 10.78
N HIS A 491 -9.91 4.81 10.68
CA HIS A 491 -10.30 3.46 10.25
C HIS A 491 -11.41 2.85 11.11
N MET A 492 -11.42 3.06 12.44
CA MET A 492 -12.54 2.60 13.28
C MET A 492 -13.85 3.30 12.93
N VAL A 493 -13.82 4.61 12.66
CA VAL A 493 -15.02 5.38 12.32
C VAL A 493 -15.56 4.95 10.95
N ASP A 494 -14.68 4.81 9.96
CA ASP A 494 -15.06 4.34 8.63
C ASP A 494 -15.55 2.89 8.66
N ALA A 495 -14.94 2.05 9.51
CA ALA A 495 -15.43 0.71 9.79
C ALA A 495 -16.84 0.71 10.36
N THR A 496 -17.12 1.57 11.35
CA THR A 496 -18.46 1.70 11.92
C THR A 496 -19.46 2.11 10.85
N ARG A 497 -19.16 3.16 10.07
CA ARG A 497 -20.06 3.65 9.01
C ARG A 497 -20.32 2.61 7.93
N SER A 498 -19.29 1.89 7.50
CA SER A 498 -19.45 0.78 6.55
C SER A 498 -20.27 -0.37 7.15
N PHE A 499 -20.09 -0.64 8.45
CA PHE A 499 -20.81 -1.69 9.17
C PHE A 499 -22.29 -1.33 9.38
N GLU A 500 -22.60 -0.06 9.66
CA GLU A 500 -23.95 0.53 9.70
C GLU A 500 -24.66 0.41 8.36
N GLN A 501 -23.95 0.69 7.26
CA GLN A 501 -24.45 0.51 5.90
C GLN A 501 -24.69 -0.97 5.57
N GLY A 502 -24.30 -1.89 6.45
CA GLY A 502 -24.62 -3.30 6.36
C GLY A 502 -23.86 -4.04 5.26
N GLN A 503 -23.11 -3.36 4.41
CA GLN A 503 -22.46 -3.91 3.22
C GLN A 503 -21.50 -5.03 3.60
N ASP A 504 -21.79 -6.26 3.15
CA ASP A 504 -20.81 -7.34 3.14
C ASP A 504 -20.06 -7.30 1.80
N PRO A 505 -18.79 -6.88 1.78
CA PRO A 505 -17.98 -6.75 0.57
C PRO A 505 -17.77 -8.10 -0.12
N ARG A 506 -17.81 -9.20 0.64
CA ARG A 506 -17.69 -10.57 0.11
C ARG A 506 -18.86 -10.89 -0.78
N VAL A 507 -20.06 -10.54 -0.32
CA VAL A 507 -21.31 -10.78 -1.03
C VAL A 507 -21.35 -9.96 -2.32
N LEU A 508 -21.01 -8.66 -2.26
CA LEU A 508 -20.95 -7.79 -3.43
C LEU A 508 -19.95 -8.27 -4.48
N TYR A 509 -18.76 -8.73 -4.05
CA TYR A 509 -17.75 -9.27 -4.97
C TYR A 509 -18.20 -10.59 -5.60
N SER A 510 -18.71 -11.53 -4.80
CA SER A 510 -19.20 -12.82 -5.30
C SER A 510 -20.32 -12.64 -6.33
N ILE A 511 -21.24 -11.68 -6.12
CA ILE A 511 -22.28 -11.33 -7.11
C ILE A 511 -21.64 -10.85 -8.42
N ARG A 512 -20.72 -9.89 -8.37
CA ARG A 512 -20.05 -9.36 -9.58
C ARG A 512 -19.34 -10.46 -10.35
N GLN A 513 -18.61 -11.34 -9.66
CA GLN A 513 -17.89 -12.44 -10.29
C GLN A 513 -18.84 -13.43 -10.97
N VAL A 514 -19.97 -13.75 -10.34
CA VAL A 514 -20.97 -14.66 -10.91
C VAL A 514 -21.69 -14.04 -12.08
N LEU A 515 -22.09 -12.77 -12.01
CA LEU A 515 -22.69 -12.07 -13.16
C LEU A 515 -21.73 -12.05 -14.35
N ARG A 516 -20.45 -11.77 -14.13
CA ARG A 516 -19.43 -11.84 -15.18
C ARG A 516 -19.29 -13.26 -15.76
N SER A 517 -19.15 -14.27 -14.90
CA SER A 517 -19.00 -15.66 -15.34
C SER A 517 -20.24 -16.19 -16.05
N ALA A 518 -21.43 -15.77 -15.61
CA ALA A 518 -22.70 -16.05 -16.24
C ALA A 518 -22.79 -15.43 -17.64
N SER A 519 -22.32 -14.19 -17.82
CA SER A 519 -22.30 -13.55 -19.14
C SER A 519 -21.43 -14.29 -20.16
N GLU A 520 -20.30 -14.86 -19.73
CA GLU A 520 -19.40 -15.60 -20.61
C GLU A 520 -19.95 -17.02 -20.91
N ALA A 521 -20.55 -17.68 -19.92
CA ALA A 521 -20.95 -19.09 -20.02
C ALA A 521 -22.40 -19.34 -20.46
N LEU A 522 -23.34 -18.45 -20.12
CA LEU A 522 -24.77 -18.61 -20.42
C LEU A 522 -25.19 -17.89 -21.71
N ALA A 523 -24.46 -16.87 -22.16
CA ALA A 523 -24.81 -16.14 -23.39
C ALA A 523 -24.81 -17.01 -24.66
N PRO A 524 -23.86 -17.94 -24.88
CA PRO A 524 -23.86 -18.80 -26.07
C PRO A 524 -25.05 -19.78 -26.15
N PRO A 525 -25.37 -20.58 -25.10
CA PRO A 525 -26.47 -21.53 -25.17
C PRO A 525 -27.86 -20.88 -25.10
N LEU A 526 -28.02 -19.69 -24.53
CA LEU A 526 -29.31 -18.99 -24.52
C LEU A 526 -29.79 -18.54 -25.92
N ARG A 527 -28.91 -18.57 -26.93
CA ARG A 527 -29.22 -18.20 -28.33
C ARG A 527 -29.72 -19.37 -29.20
N ALA A 528 -29.67 -20.60 -28.69
CA ALA A 528 -30.13 -21.79 -29.40
C ALA A 528 -31.37 -22.38 -28.70
N GLU A 529 -32.48 -22.53 -29.42
CA GLU A 529 -33.80 -22.94 -28.88
C GLU A 529 -33.99 -24.46 -28.72
N ASP A 530 -32.92 -25.27 -28.78
CA ASP A 530 -33.02 -26.73 -28.75
C ASP A 530 -33.16 -27.32 -27.34
N GLN A 531 -33.80 -28.49 -27.25
CA GLN A 531 -34.08 -29.18 -25.98
C GLN A 531 -32.80 -29.73 -25.30
N GLU A 532 -31.78 -30.11 -26.07
CA GLU A 532 -30.43 -30.44 -25.54
C GLU A 532 -29.75 -29.21 -24.91
N THR A 533 -29.92 -28.03 -25.53
CA THR A 533 -29.40 -26.76 -25.03
C THR A 533 -30.03 -26.39 -23.68
N ARG A 534 -31.29 -26.78 -23.44
CA ARG A 534 -31.96 -26.56 -22.15
C ARG A 534 -31.30 -27.33 -21.00
N ALA A 535 -30.91 -28.59 -21.21
CA ALA A 535 -30.20 -29.39 -20.20
C ALA A 535 -28.77 -28.86 -19.97
N GLN A 536 -28.14 -28.34 -21.03
CA GLN A 536 -26.83 -27.70 -20.96
C GLN A 536 -26.86 -26.41 -20.13
N ILE A 537 -27.90 -25.57 -20.29
CA ILE A 537 -28.12 -24.36 -19.46
C ILE A 537 -28.28 -24.74 -17.99
N ASP A 538 -29.08 -25.76 -17.67
CA ASP A 538 -29.29 -26.21 -16.29
C ASP A 538 -27.97 -26.72 -15.65
N SER A 539 -27.16 -27.45 -16.42
CA SER A 539 -25.84 -27.91 -15.98
C SER A 539 -24.86 -26.74 -15.75
N ILE A 540 -24.85 -25.76 -16.65
CA ILE A 540 -23.96 -24.58 -16.57
C ILE A 540 -24.39 -23.70 -15.38
N ALA A 541 -25.68 -23.39 -15.24
CA ALA A 541 -26.20 -22.56 -14.16
C ALA A 541 -25.98 -23.20 -12.78
N THR A 542 -26.29 -24.50 -12.64
CA THR A 542 -26.01 -25.25 -11.40
C THR A 542 -24.51 -25.28 -11.08
N ARG A 543 -23.66 -25.44 -12.10
CA ARG A 543 -22.21 -25.42 -11.94
C ARG A 543 -21.68 -24.04 -11.55
N LEU A 544 -22.25 -22.95 -12.08
CA LEU A 544 -21.91 -21.58 -11.73
C LEU A 544 -22.24 -21.30 -10.27
N VAL A 545 -23.42 -21.70 -9.77
CA VAL A 545 -23.78 -21.52 -8.36
C VAL A 545 -22.91 -22.38 -7.45
N ARG A 546 -22.67 -23.65 -7.81
CA ARG A 546 -21.92 -24.60 -6.98
C ARG A 546 -20.41 -24.38 -6.96
N ARG A 547 -19.80 -23.95 -8.07
CA ARG A 547 -18.34 -23.75 -8.20
C ARG A 547 -17.88 -22.30 -7.99
N SER A 548 -18.79 -21.33 -7.91
CA SER A 548 -18.41 -19.95 -7.60
C SER A 548 -18.17 -19.74 -6.10
N LEU A 549 -17.61 -18.59 -5.74
CA LEU A 549 -17.48 -18.15 -4.34
C LEU A 549 -18.82 -18.07 -3.60
N LEU A 550 -19.96 -18.12 -4.31
CA LEU A 550 -21.28 -18.16 -3.70
C LEU A 550 -21.51 -19.39 -2.84
N SER A 551 -20.96 -20.56 -3.23
CA SER A 551 -21.11 -21.79 -2.44
C SER A 551 -20.31 -21.79 -1.14
N SER A 552 -19.32 -20.88 -1.04
CA SER A 552 -18.55 -20.66 0.20
C SER A 552 -19.25 -19.72 1.19
N LEU A 553 -20.35 -19.07 0.79
CA LEU A 553 -21.18 -18.22 1.65
C LEU A 553 -22.22 -19.08 2.41
N SER A 554 -21.75 -20.03 3.24
CA SER A 554 -22.62 -20.98 3.95
C SER A 554 -23.66 -20.33 4.89
N THR A 555 -23.47 -19.07 5.26
CA THR A 555 -24.41 -18.29 6.08
C THR A 555 -25.46 -17.54 5.25
N TYR A 556 -25.43 -17.67 3.92
CA TYR A 556 -26.32 -16.99 2.99
C TYR A 556 -27.02 -18.00 2.07
N GLU A 557 -28.30 -17.77 1.85
CA GLU A 557 -29.09 -18.39 0.81
C GLU A 557 -28.85 -17.64 -0.50
N VAL A 558 -28.40 -18.38 -1.52
CA VAL A 558 -28.07 -17.83 -2.83
C VAL A 558 -29.03 -18.37 -3.87
N ARG A 559 -29.63 -17.47 -4.64
CA ARG A 559 -30.53 -17.79 -5.76
C ARG A 559 -30.05 -17.10 -7.03
N LEU A 560 -29.90 -17.86 -8.10
CA LEU A 560 -29.60 -17.37 -9.45
C LEU A 560 -30.86 -17.53 -10.30
N SER A 561 -31.43 -16.44 -10.80
CA SER A 561 -32.61 -16.43 -11.66
C SER A 561 -32.22 -15.97 -13.07
N VAL A 562 -32.70 -16.70 -14.07
CA VAL A 562 -32.63 -16.31 -15.48
C VAL A 562 -34.00 -15.79 -15.87
N LEU A 563 -34.08 -14.53 -16.29
CA LEU A 563 -35.33 -13.88 -16.71
C LEU A 563 -35.34 -13.65 -18.22
N ALA A 564 -36.52 -13.70 -18.82
CA ALA A 564 -36.78 -13.29 -20.20
C ALA A 564 -36.74 -11.75 -20.31
N PRO A 565 -36.72 -11.17 -21.53
CA PRO A 565 -36.58 -9.72 -21.75
C PRO A 565 -37.60 -8.87 -20.99
N ASP A 566 -38.80 -9.38 -20.80
CA ASP A 566 -39.93 -8.75 -20.10
C ASP A 566 -39.86 -8.86 -18.57
N GLY A 567 -38.79 -9.47 -18.03
CA GLY A 567 -38.62 -9.71 -16.59
C GLY A 567 -39.42 -10.91 -16.08
N THR A 568 -40.04 -11.72 -16.94
CA THR A 568 -40.64 -12.99 -16.52
C THR A 568 -39.54 -13.99 -16.21
N ILE A 569 -39.73 -14.75 -15.13
CA ILE A 569 -38.71 -15.69 -14.66
C ILE A 569 -38.82 -16.94 -15.52
N SER A 570 -37.75 -17.24 -16.26
CA SER A 570 -37.67 -18.48 -17.02
C SER A 570 -37.25 -19.64 -16.13
N ARG A 571 -36.22 -19.44 -15.30
CA ARG A 571 -35.64 -20.50 -14.43
C ARG A 571 -34.99 -19.91 -13.17
N GLN A 572 -34.97 -20.70 -12.09
CA GLN A 572 -34.25 -20.38 -10.86
C GLN A 572 -33.38 -21.55 -10.39
N TYR A 573 -32.22 -21.21 -9.82
CA TYR A 573 -31.23 -22.18 -9.36
C TYR A 573 -30.71 -21.82 -7.95
N THR A 574 -30.57 -22.83 -7.12
CA THR A 574 -29.87 -22.82 -5.83
C THR A 574 -28.64 -23.75 -5.89
N PRO A 575 -27.77 -23.77 -4.87
CA PRO A 575 -26.65 -24.73 -4.82
C PRO A 575 -27.09 -26.20 -4.89
N ASP A 576 -28.33 -26.48 -4.49
CA ASP A 576 -28.92 -27.82 -4.47
C ASP A 576 -29.60 -28.22 -5.79
N GLY A 577 -29.76 -27.29 -6.73
CA GLY A 577 -30.33 -27.56 -8.06
C GLY A 577 -31.35 -26.51 -8.50
N ARG A 578 -32.26 -26.92 -9.39
CA ARG A 578 -33.36 -26.07 -9.90
C ARG A 578 -34.51 -26.01 -8.89
N THR A 579 -35.08 -24.83 -8.70
CA THR A 579 -36.24 -24.60 -7.82
C THR A 579 -37.44 -24.03 -8.59
N GLU A 580 -38.65 -24.47 -8.22
CA GLU A 580 -39.93 -24.07 -8.83
C GLU A 580 -40.93 -23.56 -7.76
N GLU A 581 -40.52 -22.61 -6.91
CA GLU A 581 -41.38 -22.04 -5.86
C GLU A 581 -42.04 -20.72 -6.30
N GLU A 582 -43.37 -20.66 -6.35
CA GLU A 582 -44.14 -19.47 -6.74
C GLU A 582 -43.84 -18.22 -5.89
N SER A 583 -43.59 -18.38 -4.58
CA SER A 583 -43.25 -17.25 -3.69
C SER A 583 -41.88 -16.61 -4.03
N SER A 584 -40.98 -17.39 -4.64
CA SER A 584 -39.69 -16.91 -5.09
C SER A 584 -39.80 -16.04 -6.34
N ASP A 585 -40.82 -16.27 -7.15
CA ASP A 585 -41.01 -15.59 -8.43
C ASP A 585 -41.49 -14.15 -8.24
N GLN A 586 -42.42 -13.94 -7.32
CA GLN A 586 -42.84 -12.59 -6.93
C GLN A 586 -41.66 -11.79 -6.35
N ALA A 587 -40.80 -12.46 -5.59
CA ALA A 587 -39.64 -11.83 -4.97
C ALA A 587 -38.55 -11.43 -5.98
N ALA A 588 -38.27 -12.28 -6.97
CA ALA A 588 -37.30 -11.96 -8.01
C ALA A 588 -37.82 -10.87 -8.97
N ARG A 589 -39.12 -10.82 -9.26
CA ARG A 589 -39.74 -9.73 -10.05
C ARG A 589 -39.65 -8.37 -9.35
N ALA A 590 -39.93 -8.31 -8.04
CA ALA A 590 -39.82 -7.07 -7.26
C ALA A 590 -38.38 -6.52 -7.21
N VAL A 591 -37.40 -7.41 -7.19
CA VAL A 591 -35.97 -7.06 -7.22
C VAL A 591 -35.57 -6.60 -8.63
N PHE A 592 -36.05 -7.27 -9.67
CA PHE A 592 -35.82 -6.87 -11.06
C PHE A 592 -36.35 -5.45 -11.33
N SER A 593 -37.59 -5.15 -10.94
CA SER A 593 -38.16 -3.81 -11.12
C SER A 593 -37.44 -2.71 -10.34
N ALA A 594 -36.82 -3.06 -9.20
CA ALA A 594 -36.01 -2.11 -8.44
C ALA A 594 -34.64 -1.82 -9.09
N LEU A 595 -34.01 -2.80 -9.74
CA LEU A 595 -32.65 -2.67 -10.29
C LEU A 595 -32.62 -2.28 -11.78
N GLN A 596 -33.69 -2.55 -12.54
CA GLN A 596 -33.78 -2.24 -13.97
C GLN A 596 -33.53 -0.74 -14.26
N PRO A 597 -34.13 0.23 -13.55
CA PRO A 597 -33.89 1.66 -13.83
C PRO A 597 -32.42 2.05 -13.69
N THR A 598 -31.71 1.46 -12.73
CA THR A 598 -30.27 1.70 -12.52
C THR A 598 -29.43 1.14 -13.66
N TYR A 599 -29.81 -0.03 -14.19
CA TYR A 599 -29.14 -0.62 -15.36
C TYR A 599 -29.34 0.21 -16.62
N GLU A 600 -30.55 0.73 -16.85
CA GLU A 600 -30.87 1.58 -18.01
C GLU A 600 -30.09 2.91 -17.99
N GLN A 601 -29.87 3.49 -16.80
CA GLN A 601 -29.04 4.69 -16.66
C GLN A 601 -27.55 4.43 -16.91
N ARG A 602 -27.07 3.22 -16.58
CA ARG A 602 -25.65 2.86 -16.71
C ARG A 602 -25.49 1.38 -17.10
N PRO A 603 -25.46 1.07 -18.40
CA PRO A 603 -25.37 -0.30 -18.89
C PRO A 603 -24.13 -1.03 -18.34
N GLY A 604 -24.34 -2.18 -17.70
CA GLY A 604 -23.29 -2.97 -17.06
C GLY A 604 -23.81 -3.79 -15.87
N PRO A 605 -22.98 -4.60 -15.20
CA PRO A 605 -23.41 -5.36 -14.02
C PRO A 605 -23.78 -4.40 -12.88
N VAL A 606 -25.08 -4.32 -12.59
CA VAL A 606 -25.61 -3.56 -11.45
C VAL A 606 -25.58 -4.48 -10.24
N VAL A 607 -24.95 -4.05 -9.16
CA VAL A 607 -24.89 -4.82 -7.91
C VAL A 607 -25.17 -3.88 -6.76
N GLU A 608 -26.31 -4.06 -6.11
CA GLU A 608 -26.79 -3.19 -5.06
C GLU A 608 -27.33 -3.97 -3.87
N ARG A 609 -27.34 -3.30 -2.72
CA ARG A 609 -28.13 -3.73 -1.57
C ARG A 609 -29.55 -3.22 -1.78
N LEU A 610 -30.54 -4.09 -1.68
CA LEU A 610 -31.92 -3.70 -1.90
C LEU A 610 -32.38 -2.69 -0.84
N PRO A 611 -33.03 -1.58 -1.24
CA PRO A 611 -33.63 -0.64 -0.29
C PRO A 611 -34.72 -1.33 0.54
N ARG A 612 -35.00 -0.79 1.73
CA ARG A 612 -35.95 -1.36 2.70
C ARG A 612 -37.36 -1.59 2.14
N GLU A 613 -37.73 -0.83 1.12
CA GLU A 613 -39.03 -0.90 0.44
C GLU A 613 -39.08 -2.01 -0.63
N ALA A 614 -37.93 -2.46 -1.13
CA ALA A 614 -37.81 -3.53 -2.13
C ALA A 614 -37.52 -4.92 -1.51
N THR A 615 -37.45 -5.03 -0.18
CA THR A 615 -37.26 -6.32 0.50
C THR A 615 -38.58 -7.06 0.63
N VAL A 616 -38.63 -8.30 0.14
CA VAL A 616 -39.89 -9.02 -0.13
C VAL A 616 -40.51 -9.66 1.12
N ARG A 617 -39.75 -9.81 2.23
CA ARG A 617 -40.30 -10.30 3.51
C ARG A 617 -40.60 -9.11 4.44
N ALA A 618 -41.89 -8.74 4.53
CA ALA A 618 -42.37 -7.59 5.29
C ALA A 618 -42.70 -7.87 6.78
N ALA A 619 -42.49 -9.06 7.31
CA ALA A 619 -42.85 -9.39 8.70
C ALA A 619 -41.68 -10.02 9.47
N GLY A 620 -41.21 -9.32 10.51
CA GLY A 620 -40.37 -9.89 11.56
C GLY A 620 -39.03 -9.20 11.78
N GLU A 621 -38.08 -9.31 10.85
CA GLU A 621 -36.69 -8.96 11.14
C GLU A 621 -35.97 -8.42 9.90
N ARG A 622 -35.38 -7.21 10.02
CA ARG A 622 -34.64 -6.49 8.97
C ARG A 622 -33.42 -7.31 8.49
N ARG A 623 -33.61 -8.20 7.50
CA ARG A 623 -32.54 -8.93 6.81
C ARG A 623 -32.03 -8.10 5.64
N PHE A 624 -30.73 -7.81 5.58
CA PHE A 624 -30.13 -7.15 4.42
C PHE A 624 -30.12 -8.12 3.24
N GLN A 625 -30.83 -7.80 2.16
CA GLN A 625 -30.81 -8.58 0.92
C GLN A 625 -29.90 -7.91 -0.10
N TYR A 626 -29.12 -8.71 -0.81
CA TYR A 626 -28.23 -8.26 -1.87
C TYR A 626 -28.74 -8.80 -3.19
N ALA A 627 -28.69 -7.97 -4.23
CA ALA A 627 -29.04 -8.39 -5.56
C ALA A 627 -28.08 -7.81 -6.58
N GLY A 628 -27.86 -8.55 -7.66
CA GLY A 628 -27.20 -8.03 -8.83
C GLY A 628 -27.88 -8.46 -10.10
N LEU A 629 -27.96 -7.53 -11.04
CA LEU A 629 -28.64 -7.67 -12.32
C LEU A 629 -27.65 -7.43 -13.46
N LEU A 630 -27.69 -8.28 -14.46
CA LEU A 630 -26.94 -8.10 -15.70
C LEU A 630 -27.81 -8.50 -16.89
N GLY A 631 -27.97 -7.60 -17.85
CA GLY A 631 -28.55 -7.91 -19.16
C GLY A 631 -27.54 -8.62 -20.06
N LEU A 632 -27.98 -9.69 -20.72
CA LEU A 632 -27.23 -10.41 -21.74
C LEU A 632 -27.54 -9.81 -23.12
N PRO A 633 -26.54 -9.26 -23.83
CA PRO A 633 -26.77 -8.53 -25.07
C PRO A 633 -27.16 -9.44 -26.24
N ALA A 634 -28.14 -8.99 -27.01
CA ALA A 634 -28.56 -9.51 -28.30
C ALA A 634 -27.64 -9.01 -29.43
N ALA A 635 -27.65 -9.72 -30.57
CA ALA A 635 -26.94 -9.29 -31.78
C ALA A 635 -27.42 -7.92 -32.31
N THR A 636 -28.62 -7.48 -31.92
CA THR A 636 -29.30 -6.26 -32.34
C THR A 636 -29.20 -5.09 -31.34
N GLY A 637 -28.43 -5.24 -30.26
CA GLY A 637 -28.28 -4.21 -29.23
C GLY A 637 -29.42 -4.13 -28.19
N SER A 638 -30.44 -5.01 -28.29
CA SER A 638 -31.44 -5.28 -27.25
C SER A 638 -30.92 -6.29 -26.21
N VAL A 639 -31.61 -6.47 -25.08
CA VAL A 639 -31.27 -7.50 -24.07
C VAL A 639 -32.14 -8.74 -24.32
N ASP A 640 -31.52 -9.89 -24.62
CA ASP A 640 -32.22 -11.15 -24.92
C ASP A 640 -32.65 -11.92 -23.66
N ALA A 641 -31.92 -11.74 -22.56
CA ALA A 641 -32.23 -12.35 -21.28
C ALA A 641 -31.51 -11.59 -20.15
N TRP A 642 -32.04 -11.71 -18.93
CA TRP A 642 -31.43 -11.15 -17.73
C TRP A 642 -30.93 -12.23 -16.81
N VAL A 643 -29.79 -11.97 -16.17
CA VAL A 643 -29.29 -12.78 -15.07
C VAL A 643 -29.42 -11.97 -13.80
N LEU A 644 -30.19 -12.49 -12.85
CA LEU A 644 -30.38 -11.92 -11.52
C LEU A 644 -29.78 -12.87 -10.48
N VAL A 645 -28.88 -12.35 -9.66
CA VAL A 645 -28.36 -13.06 -8.48
C VAL A 645 -28.94 -12.40 -7.25
N ARG A 646 -29.61 -13.18 -6.39
CA ARG A 646 -30.12 -12.73 -5.09
C ARG A 646 -29.42 -13.50 -3.97
N ILE A 647 -29.01 -12.78 -2.93
CA ILE A 647 -28.34 -13.35 -1.77
C ILE A 647 -28.99 -12.82 -0.50
N GLU A 648 -29.41 -13.74 0.38
CA GLU A 648 -30.10 -13.44 1.63
C GLU A 648 -29.43 -14.15 2.81
N PRO A 649 -29.21 -13.50 3.97
CA PRO A 649 -28.63 -14.17 5.13
C PRO A 649 -29.61 -15.19 5.75
N GLN A 650 -29.13 -16.39 6.05
CA GLN A 650 -29.91 -17.47 6.67
C GLN A 650 -30.15 -17.23 8.18
N SER A 651 -29.23 -16.54 8.86
CA SER A 651 -29.30 -16.23 10.31
C SER A 651 -29.02 -14.75 10.60
N LEU A 652 -29.57 -14.23 11.71
CA LEU A 652 -29.27 -12.88 12.23
C LEU A 652 -27.82 -12.73 12.70
N LEU A 653 -27.26 -13.82 13.20
CA LEU A 653 -25.88 -13.96 13.62
C LEU A 653 -25.15 -14.76 12.54
N PRO A 654 -24.66 -14.13 11.45
CA PRO A 654 -23.75 -14.82 10.55
C PRO A 654 -22.56 -15.30 11.40
N GLY A 655 -22.24 -16.59 11.27
CA GLY A 655 -21.22 -17.25 12.09
C GLY A 655 -19.92 -16.46 12.12
N THR A 656 -19.22 -16.55 13.26
CA THR A 656 -17.94 -15.88 13.55
C THR A 656 -16.78 -16.36 12.68
N ASP A 657 -17.00 -17.31 11.77
CA ASP A 657 -15.96 -17.91 10.96
C ASP A 657 -15.82 -17.25 9.58
N PHE A 658 -14.56 -17.00 9.23
CA PHE A 658 -14.16 -16.67 7.87
C PHE A 658 -14.35 -17.92 7.00
N GLY A 659 -15.57 -18.17 6.52
CA GLY A 659 -15.87 -19.30 5.61
C GLY A 659 -15.07 -19.28 4.30
N VAL A 660 -14.37 -18.18 4.02
CA VAL A 660 -13.46 -18.01 2.87
C VAL A 660 -12.07 -17.66 3.39
N SER A 661 -11.07 -18.50 3.08
CA SER A 661 -9.66 -18.22 3.38
C SER A 661 -9.24 -16.88 2.79
N ARG A 662 -8.41 -16.10 3.48
CA ARG A 662 -7.84 -14.83 2.97
C ARG A 662 -7.14 -14.99 1.61
N MET A 663 -6.67 -16.20 1.30
CA MET A 663 -6.08 -16.58 0.01
C MET A 663 -7.09 -16.64 -1.16
N LEU A 664 -8.39 -16.51 -0.90
CA LEU A 664 -9.46 -16.54 -1.91
C LEU A 664 -10.18 -15.20 -2.02
N LEU A 665 -9.69 -14.15 -1.37
CA LEU A 665 -10.19 -12.79 -1.55
C LEU A 665 -9.23 -12.03 -2.48
N PRO A 666 -9.72 -11.17 -3.40
CA PRO A 666 -8.86 -10.34 -4.22
C PRO A 666 -8.12 -9.30 -3.37
N ASP A 667 -6.95 -8.86 -3.85
CA ASP A 667 -6.19 -7.79 -3.21
C ASP A 667 -7.03 -6.50 -3.14
N GLY A 668 -6.99 -5.82 -2.00
CA GLY A 668 -7.77 -4.61 -1.76
C GLY A 668 -9.25 -4.84 -1.43
N SER A 669 -9.69 -6.10 -1.27
CA SER A 669 -11.03 -6.35 -0.71
C SER A 669 -11.10 -5.89 0.75
N PHE A 670 -12.23 -5.27 1.11
CA PHE A 670 -12.52 -4.77 2.47
C PHE A 670 -12.33 -5.83 3.59
N GLY A 671 -12.32 -7.13 3.27
CA GLY A 671 -12.00 -8.19 4.24
C GLY A 671 -10.59 -8.09 4.82
N ASP A 672 -9.61 -7.58 4.05
CA ASP A 672 -8.27 -7.29 4.55
C ASP A 672 -8.24 -6.00 5.41
N LEU A 673 -9.11 -5.02 5.13
CA LEU A 673 -9.28 -3.80 5.94
C LEU A 673 -9.89 -4.08 7.33
N TYR A 674 -10.76 -5.10 7.44
CA TYR A 674 -11.42 -5.49 8.71
C TYR A 674 -10.78 -6.68 9.43
N ALA A 675 -9.71 -7.24 8.88
CA ALA A 675 -9.08 -8.48 9.36
C ALA A 675 -8.56 -8.41 10.81
N GLU A 676 -8.25 -7.22 11.31
CA GLU A 676 -7.78 -6.97 12.68
C GLU A 676 -8.84 -6.35 13.61
N LEU A 677 -10.01 -6.02 13.04
CA LEU A 677 -11.12 -5.36 13.71
C LEU A 677 -12.11 -6.40 14.26
N SER A 678 -12.68 -6.11 15.43
CA SER A 678 -13.86 -6.79 15.95
C SER A 678 -15.03 -5.83 15.91
N LEU A 679 -16.02 -6.12 15.07
CA LEU A 679 -17.23 -5.33 14.84
C LEU A 679 -18.41 -6.00 15.53
N ALA A 680 -19.28 -5.22 16.16
CA ALA A 680 -20.50 -5.70 16.82
C ALA A 680 -21.64 -4.69 16.66
N GLU A 681 -22.85 -5.17 16.40
CA GLU A 681 -24.09 -4.38 16.47
C GLU A 681 -24.87 -4.82 17.69
N PHE A 682 -25.25 -3.87 18.52
CA PHE A 682 -26.14 -4.08 19.66
C PHE A 682 -27.45 -3.36 19.43
N ARG A 683 -28.58 -4.07 19.53
CA ARG A 683 -29.92 -3.49 19.50
C ARG A 683 -30.49 -3.53 20.90
N ASP A 684 -30.90 -2.38 21.41
CA ASP A 684 -31.43 -2.24 22.77
C ASP A 684 -30.52 -2.87 23.83
N GLY A 685 -29.21 -2.79 23.60
CA GLY A 685 -28.19 -3.36 24.49
C GLY A 685 -27.86 -4.83 24.25
N THR A 686 -28.53 -5.55 23.35
CA THR A 686 -28.28 -6.97 23.04
C THR A 686 -27.52 -7.14 21.74
N LEU A 687 -26.53 -8.03 21.70
CA LEU A 687 -25.74 -8.29 20.50
C LEU A 687 -26.62 -8.94 19.43
N VAL A 688 -26.77 -8.28 18.29
CA VAL A 688 -27.55 -8.76 17.14
C VAL A 688 -26.63 -9.22 16.01
N ARG A 689 -25.45 -8.60 15.86
CA ARG A 689 -24.51 -8.90 14.77
C ARG A 689 -23.08 -8.80 15.25
N SER A 690 -22.19 -9.65 14.76
CA SER A 690 -20.75 -9.52 14.98
C SER A 690 -19.97 -9.94 13.74
N VAL A 691 -18.87 -9.23 13.44
CA VAL A 691 -17.98 -9.55 12.32
C VAL A 691 -16.52 -9.47 12.79
N GLY A 692 -15.70 -10.44 12.40
CA GLY A 692 -14.29 -10.51 12.78
C GLY A 692 -14.05 -11.36 14.03
N ARG A 693 -13.04 -11.01 14.84
CA ARG A 693 -12.74 -11.75 16.08
C ARG A 693 -13.87 -11.57 17.10
N ASP A 694 -14.12 -12.61 17.89
CA ASP A 694 -15.11 -12.61 18.97
C ASP A 694 -15.04 -11.32 19.82
N PHE A 695 -16.17 -10.59 19.87
CA PHE A 695 -16.31 -9.38 20.66
C PHE A 695 -16.36 -9.67 22.18
N GLY A 696 -16.55 -10.94 22.56
CA GLY A 696 -16.40 -11.43 23.93
C GLY A 696 -17.51 -11.02 24.89
N ARG A 697 -18.62 -10.45 24.39
CA ARG A 697 -19.81 -10.10 25.17
C ARG A 697 -21.07 -10.10 24.31
N THR A 698 -22.19 -10.42 24.94
CA THR A 698 -23.52 -10.50 24.31
C THR A 698 -24.43 -9.34 24.71
N ARG A 699 -24.06 -8.52 25.71
CA ARG A 699 -24.80 -7.32 26.13
C ARG A 699 -23.86 -6.13 26.36
N LEU A 700 -24.34 -4.92 26.05
CA LEU A 700 -23.72 -3.64 26.40
C LEU A 700 -23.84 -3.39 27.91
N GLN A 701 -22.82 -2.80 28.53
CA GLN A 701 -22.87 -2.46 29.94
C GLN A 701 -23.82 -1.28 30.19
N PRO A 702 -24.50 -1.20 31.35
CA PRO A 702 -25.41 -0.10 31.66
C PRO A 702 -24.74 1.29 31.56
N ALA A 703 -23.49 1.40 32.03
CA ALA A 703 -22.71 2.63 31.96
C ALA A 703 -22.40 3.09 30.53
N GLU A 704 -22.22 2.15 29.59
CA GLU A 704 -21.99 2.44 28.17
C GLU A 704 -23.29 2.95 27.52
N GLN A 705 -24.43 2.33 27.86
CA GLN A 705 -25.74 2.77 27.38
C GLN A 705 -26.11 4.16 27.87
N GLU A 706 -25.83 4.48 29.14
CA GLU A 706 -26.08 5.80 29.71
C GLU A 706 -25.22 6.89 29.06
N ARG A 707 -23.95 6.58 28.76
CA ARG A 707 -23.10 7.48 27.96
C ARG A 707 -23.58 7.62 26.52
N LEU A 708 -24.08 6.56 25.88
CA LEU A 708 -24.64 6.64 24.52
C LEU A 708 -25.96 7.42 24.46
N ARG A 709 -26.66 7.55 25.59
CA ARG A 709 -27.85 8.42 25.68
C ARG A 709 -27.46 9.90 25.64
N THR A 710 -26.33 10.26 26.24
CA THR A 710 -25.82 11.65 26.31
C THR A 710 -24.93 12.03 25.12
N GLN A 711 -24.15 11.09 24.57
CA GLN A 711 -23.25 11.29 23.43
C GLN A 711 -23.56 10.27 22.32
N SER A 712 -23.68 10.71 21.07
CA SER A 712 -23.94 9.80 19.94
C SER A 712 -22.78 8.86 19.62
N ALA A 713 -21.56 9.19 20.07
CA ALA A 713 -20.40 8.34 19.92
C ALA A 713 -19.39 8.58 21.05
N PHE A 714 -18.71 7.53 21.51
CA PHE A 714 -17.60 7.66 22.44
C PHE A 714 -16.55 6.57 22.25
N ARG A 715 -15.34 6.79 22.80
CA ARG A 715 -14.22 5.85 22.77
C ARG A 715 -13.84 5.44 24.18
N GLN A 716 -13.50 4.17 24.38
CA GLN A 716 -13.08 3.65 25.68
C GLN A 716 -12.01 2.57 25.53
N GLN A 717 -11.05 2.56 26.45
CA GLN A 717 -10.11 1.45 26.60
C GLN A 717 -10.73 0.37 27.49
N GLU A 718 -10.69 -0.88 27.03
CA GLU A 718 -11.32 -2.01 27.70
C GLU A 718 -10.34 -3.19 27.78
N THR A 719 -10.48 -4.00 28.82
CA THR A 719 -9.70 -5.23 28.95
C THR A 719 -10.65 -6.42 28.82
N VAL A 720 -10.44 -7.24 27.79
CA VAL A 720 -11.27 -8.44 27.52
C VAL A 720 -10.37 -9.66 27.46
N ARG A 721 -10.66 -10.68 28.29
CA ARG A 721 -9.84 -11.90 28.42
C ARG A 721 -8.34 -11.59 28.63
N GLY A 722 -8.03 -10.61 29.47
CA GLY A 722 -6.65 -10.20 29.78
C GLY A 722 -5.92 -9.38 28.71
N ARG A 723 -6.58 -9.03 27.60
CA ARG A 723 -6.00 -8.19 26.54
C ARG A 723 -6.65 -6.81 26.52
N LYS A 724 -5.84 -5.76 26.37
CA LYS A 724 -6.31 -4.38 26.25
C LYS A 724 -6.76 -4.09 24.81
N TYR A 725 -7.87 -3.41 24.67
CA TYR A 725 -8.46 -3.00 23.40
C TYR A 725 -8.91 -1.54 23.47
N LEU A 726 -8.90 -0.89 22.31
CA LEU A 726 -9.59 0.38 22.10
C LEU A 726 -10.94 0.06 21.44
N THR A 727 -12.04 0.42 22.08
CA THR A 727 -13.40 0.22 21.57
C THR A 727 -14.03 1.57 21.27
N TYR A 728 -14.62 1.70 20.08
CA TYR A 728 -15.40 2.85 19.64
C TYR A 728 -16.86 2.45 19.55
N TYR A 729 -17.74 3.21 20.19
CA TYR A 729 -19.19 3.03 20.14
C TYR A 729 -19.83 4.18 19.39
N HIS A 730 -20.82 3.86 18.58
CA HIS A 730 -21.63 4.81 17.85
C HIS A 730 -23.09 4.36 17.85
N ARG A 731 -23.99 5.26 18.24
CA ARG A 731 -25.44 5.02 18.22
C ARG A 731 -26.02 5.51 16.89
N PHE A 732 -26.75 4.64 16.20
CA PHE A 732 -27.40 4.94 14.93
C PHE A 732 -28.84 4.39 14.88
N GLY A 733 -29.76 5.13 14.24
CA GLY A 733 -31.20 4.81 14.17
C GLY A 733 -32.07 6.07 14.37
N PRO A 734 -33.33 6.09 13.89
CA PRO A 734 -34.20 7.26 14.04
C PRO A 734 -34.53 7.52 15.52
N ASN A 735 -34.45 8.78 15.93
CA ASN A 735 -34.66 9.25 17.31
C ASN A 735 -36.10 9.08 17.84
N GLU A 736 -37.03 8.60 17.01
CA GLU A 736 -38.45 8.48 17.34
C GLU A 736 -38.90 7.02 17.28
N GLY A 737 -39.15 6.42 18.46
CA GLY A 737 -39.94 5.20 18.64
C GLY A 737 -39.37 3.86 18.16
N ALA A 738 -38.33 3.82 17.33
CA ALA A 738 -37.72 2.58 16.87
C ALA A 738 -36.42 2.25 17.64
N SER A 739 -36.23 0.96 17.92
CA SER A 739 -35.10 0.39 18.67
C SER A 739 -33.74 0.97 18.28
N SER A 740 -33.02 1.51 19.27
CA SER A 740 -31.74 2.17 19.06
C SER A 740 -30.65 1.12 18.81
N SER A 741 -30.02 1.17 17.64
CA SER A 741 -28.85 0.33 17.32
C SER A 741 -27.56 1.05 17.73
N THR A 742 -26.60 0.28 18.22
CA THR A 742 -25.26 0.74 18.56
C THR A 742 -24.25 -0.12 17.82
N ALA A 743 -23.41 0.49 16.99
CA ALA A 743 -22.27 -0.16 16.39
C ALA A 743 -21.07 0.01 17.33
N ALA A 744 -20.36 -1.09 17.58
CA ALA A 744 -19.15 -1.11 18.38
C ALA A 744 -18.02 -1.72 17.55
N VAL A 745 -16.89 -1.02 17.51
CA VAL A 745 -15.71 -1.41 16.75
C VAL A 745 -14.54 -1.48 17.69
N ARG A 746 -13.75 -2.56 17.64
CA ARG A 746 -12.66 -2.80 18.57
C ARG A 746 -11.37 -3.16 17.84
N ILE A 747 -10.26 -2.54 18.26
CA ILE A 747 -8.89 -2.84 17.82
C ILE A 747 -8.03 -3.18 19.05
N PRO A 748 -7.08 -4.14 18.97
CA PRO A 748 -6.07 -4.33 20.03
C PRO A 748 -5.38 -3.02 20.41
N ALA A 749 -5.28 -2.73 21.71
CA ALA A 749 -4.53 -1.58 22.18
C ALA A 749 -3.03 -1.80 21.97
N ILE A 750 -2.29 -0.71 21.77
CA ILE A 750 -0.84 -0.77 21.64
C ILE A 750 -0.25 -1.03 23.03
N LEU A 751 0.56 -2.08 23.15
CA LEU A 751 1.24 -2.44 24.38
C LEU A 751 2.58 -1.68 24.49
N SER A 752 3.14 -1.61 25.70
CA SER A 752 4.45 -0.99 25.90
C SER A 752 5.56 -1.65 25.07
N PHE A 753 5.47 -2.96 24.86
CA PHE A 753 6.39 -3.71 23.99
C PHE A 753 6.29 -3.29 22.52
N ASP A 754 5.08 -2.96 22.04
CA ASP A 754 4.88 -2.50 20.66
C ASP A 754 5.58 -1.15 20.44
N HIS A 755 5.57 -0.26 21.44
CA HIS A 755 6.33 0.99 21.37
C HIS A 755 7.84 0.75 21.20
N LEU A 756 8.41 -0.21 21.93
CA LEU A 756 9.82 -0.58 21.80
C LEU A 756 10.12 -1.18 20.42
N TYR A 757 9.21 -2.02 19.91
CA TYR A 757 9.33 -2.63 18.59
C TYR A 757 9.28 -1.60 17.46
N TYR A 758 8.35 -0.63 17.50
CA TYR A 758 8.30 0.45 16.51
C TYR A 758 9.50 1.40 16.61
N LEU A 759 9.97 1.66 17.83
CA LEU A 759 11.19 2.45 18.04
C LEU A 759 12.41 1.74 17.44
N LEU A 760 12.53 0.43 17.59
CA LEU A 760 13.59 -0.38 16.95
C LEU A 760 13.50 -0.34 15.42
N ARG A 761 12.31 -0.46 14.84
CA ARG A 761 12.13 -0.31 13.38
C ARG A 761 12.56 1.08 12.89
N LEU A 762 12.26 2.11 13.66
CA LEU A 762 12.66 3.48 13.37
C LEU A 762 14.17 3.70 13.52
N THR A 763 14.82 3.09 14.51
CA THR A 763 16.29 3.14 14.63
C THR A 763 16.96 2.42 13.47
N VAL A 764 16.42 1.30 12.99
CA VAL A 764 16.95 0.59 11.81
C VAL A 764 16.87 1.46 10.55
N ALA A 765 15.76 2.17 10.32
CA ALA A 765 15.67 3.15 9.24
C ALA A 765 16.71 4.27 9.40
N GLY A 766 16.83 4.81 10.61
CA GLY A 766 17.86 5.79 10.95
C GLY A 766 19.28 5.27 10.72
N LEU A 767 19.56 3.98 10.98
CA LEU A 767 20.87 3.36 10.77
C LEU A 767 21.20 3.24 9.30
N CYS A 768 20.22 2.99 8.44
CA CYS A 768 20.42 2.99 6.98
C CYS A 768 20.87 4.36 6.49
N VAL A 769 20.19 5.44 6.94
CA VAL A 769 20.59 6.82 6.63
C VAL A 769 21.95 7.15 7.26
N GLY A 770 22.14 6.79 8.52
CA GLY A 770 23.37 7.01 9.28
C GLY A 770 24.59 6.34 8.66
N LEU A 771 24.42 5.14 8.09
CA LEU A 771 25.47 4.41 7.37
C LEU A 771 25.94 5.20 6.14
N VAL A 772 25.01 5.72 5.33
CA VAL A 772 25.36 6.54 4.15
C VAL A 772 26.11 7.81 4.57
N VAL A 773 25.63 8.50 5.62
CA VAL A 773 26.30 9.68 6.17
C VAL A 773 27.68 9.34 6.74
N TYR A 774 27.81 8.19 7.41
CA TYR A 774 29.09 7.71 7.94
C TYR A 774 30.08 7.41 6.82
N LEU A 775 29.66 6.74 5.74
CA LEU A 775 30.52 6.45 4.58
C LEU A 775 30.97 7.74 3.88
N LEU A 776 30.06 8.71 3.71
CA LEU A 776 30.41 10.03 3.18
C LEU A 776 31.41 10.75 4.10
N GLY A 777 31.19 10.68 5.41
CA GLY A 777 32.08 11.26 6.40
C GLY A 777 33.44 10.57 6.46
N LEU A 778 33.49 9.26 6.28
CA LEU A 778 34.71 8.46 6.18
C LEU A 778 35.52 8.89 4.95
N TYR A 779 34.88 9.02 3.79
CA TYR A 779 35.52 9.52 2.57
C TYR A 779 36.09 10.94 2.76
N VAL A 780 35.33 11.84 3.39
CA VAL A 780 35.77 13.21 3.68
C VAL A 780 36.95 13.23 4.66
N ARG A 781 36.96 12.36 5.67
CA ARG A 781 38.09 12.20 6.59
C ARG A 781 39.31 11.66 5.85
N TYR A 782 39.19 10.54 5.16
CA TYR A 782 40.27 9.94 4.36
C TYR A 782 40.93 10.95 3.42
N ARG A 783 40.15 11.83 2.76
CA ARG A 783 40.69 12.86 1.88
C ARG A 783 41.42 14.00 2.61
N ARG A 784 41.20 14.16 3.92
CA ARG A 784 41.81 15.19 4.78
C ARG A 784 42.99 14.67 5.61
N GLY A 785 43.29 13.36 5.54
CA GLY A 785 44.26 12.67 6.39
C GLY A 785 43.61 12.10 7.63
#